data_AF-A0A4U6U9U4-F1
#
_entry.id   AF-A0A4U6U9U4-F1
#
_cell.length_a   1.000
_cell.length_b   1.000
_cell.length_c   1.000
_cell.angle_alpha   90.00
_cell.angle_beta   90.00
_cell.angle_gamma   90.00
#
_symmetry.space_group_name_H-M   'P 1'
#
loop_
_entity.id
_entity.type
_entity.pdbx_description
1 polymer ?
#
loop_
_entity_poly.entity_id
_entity_poly.type
_entity_poly.pdbx_seq_one_letter_code
_entity_poly.pdbx_strand_id
1 'polypeptide(L)'
;MASPALSKTAKKHHTRRLNNPFPRAVPAAAISGGDAAPRLSFAPTSKLVHAHDFPVGTRFRLRWDPSLGGQVSLSRVPSGDDARRAMWGSVPGVAFLSAASAATVADECRGSFALRDVRARLVPHRQHVDKIRAFYRCDADAGAELLRGAAFQASGATRFPVLVITGLVSAKAASSSAPCGCCGLRAGRRARSAVGKPPALSARYWILLEERTDTQVAFSVKIGDYQWTCAAHADPAKSPLATATAAPRIHRPSLRLRLPARVQRPTGKKTRLAPSREEEASTALLTAPERAEERLPEEFNRVFLTYASSRDERFYGFGEQFSRMEFKGKRVPVLVQEQGIGRGDQPITFAANLVSYRSGGNWSTTYAPSPFYMTSKMRSLYLEGYDYSIFDLTKPDRVQIQVYGNSVQGRILDGDSPTQLLTSYTESTGRPPILPRWITSGAVVGMQGGTDTVRRVWKELQDYDVPVSAFWLQDWVGQRKTSIGSQLWWNWEVDDAHYNGWKDLVGDLRRSGIRMMTYCNPCLVPMDQKPNTKRHLFEEAKKLGILVRDESGEPYMMPNTAFDVAMLDFTNPEAHAWFKEILRGMADDGVSGWMADFGEGLPLDARLHSGEDPVAAHNRYPELWARVNREFADEWRANNAAATAAEEKDGGGDDSEDDGLVFFVRSGFRESSRWAMLFWEGDQMVSWQANDGIKSSVVGLLSGGLSGFPLNHSDAGGYCTVDLPFLRYRRGEELLLRWMEVNAFTVVLRTHEGNKPASNCQFYSNSRTLAHFARCARMYKAWEFYRAELVAEAAAAGLPVARHLFLHYPEDERVQAMTYQQFLVGTELLVVPVLDKGRSAVTAYFPAGAGAWRHVWTGDEYGAGVQGGFEAEVEARVGYPGVFVRAGSLVGERFVSNLRDLKVL
;
A
#
# COMPACT_ATOMS: atom_id res chain seq x y z
N MET A 1 -8.26 -31.51 5.15
CA MET A 1 -7.83 -30.32 4.40
C MET A 1 -6.32 -30.26 4.53
N ALA A 2 -5.58 -30.50 3.44
CA ALA A 2 -4.12 -30.45 3.47
C ALA A 2 -3.68 -28.99 3.37
N SER A 3 -2.79 -28.57 4.27
CA SER A 3 -2.20 -27.22 4.29
C SER A 3 -1.41 -26.99 2.99
N PRO A 4 -1.58 -25.87 2.28
CA PRO A 4 -0.73 -25.54 1.13
C PRO A 4 0.73 -25.44 1.58
N ALA A 5 1.66 -25.90 0.73
CA ALA A 5 3.08 -25.82 1.03
C ALA A 5 3.52 -24.34 1.16
N LEU A 6 3.74 -23.90 2.40
CA LEU A 6 4.25 -22.57 2.73
C LEU A 6 5.54 -22.29 1.93
N SER A 7 5.52 -21.20 1.16
CA SER A 7 6.73 -20.60 0.57
C SER A 7 7.67 -20.21 1.70
N LYS A 8 8.73 -20.97 1.94
CA LYS A 8 9.77 -20.61 2.92
C LYS A 8 10.48 -19.33 2.45
N THR A 9 10.07 -18.19 3.01
CA THR A 9 10.81 -16.94 2.91
C THR A 9 11.97 -17.01 3.90
N ALA A 10 13.20 -17.20 3.41
CA ALA A 10 14.37 -17.26 4.27
C ALA A 10 14.93 -15.84 4.56
N LYS A 11 15.01 -15.46 5.84
CA LYS A 11 15.61 -14.18 6.30
C LYS A 11 17.13 -14.27 6.37
N LYS A 12 17.82 -13.16 6.08
CA LYS A 12 19.25 -13.00 6.39
C LYS A 12 19.42 -11.96 7.48
N HIS A 13 19.90 -12.37 8.66
CA HIS A 13 20.28 -11.42 9.70
C HIS A 13 21.58 -10.69 9.31
N HIS A 14 21.53 -9.36 9.21
CA HIS A 14 22.71 -8.51 9.08
C HIS A 14 23.27 -8.18 10.45
N THR A 15 24.05 -9.08 11.06
CA THR A 15 24.67 -8.79 12.37
C THR A 15 26.13 -8.33 12.31
N ARG A 16 26.85 -8.37 11.16
CA ARG A 16 28.25 -7.91 11.08
C ARG A 16 28.74 -7.48 9.67
N ARG A 17 28.05 -6.57 8.97
CA ARG A 17 28.59 -5.95 7.73
C ARG A 17 28.34 -4.44 7.73
N LEU A 18 29.30 -3.68 7.20
CA LEU A 18 29.11 -2.25 6.86
C LEU A 18 27.84 -2.12 6.02
N ASN A 19 26.90 -1.28 6.46
CA ASN A 19 25.66 -1.02 5.73
C ASN A 19 26.00 -0.50 4.33
N ASN A 20 25.45 -1.13 3.29
CA ASN A 20 25.59 -0.63 1.93
C ASN A 20 24.65 0.59 1.77
N PRO A 21 25.19 1.81 1.58
CA PRO A 21 24.36 3.02 1.53
C PRO A 21 23.61 3.18 0.20
N PHE A 22 23.96 2.37 -0.81
CA PHE A 22 23.26 2.25 -2.08
C PHE A 22 22.70 0.83 -2.23
N PRO A 23 21.66 0.47 -1.46
CA PRO A 23 21.02 -0.83 -1.63
C PRO A 23 20.55 -0.95 -3.08
N ARG A 24 21.01 -2.00 -3.77
CA ARG A 24 20.59 -2.25 -5.15
C ARG A 24 19.07 -2.45 -5.18
N ALA A 25 18.42 -1.87 -6.19
CA ALA A 25 17.05 -2.23 -6.52
C ALA A 25 16.98 -3.75 -6.68
N VAL A 26 15.97 -4.35 -6.05
CA VAL A 26 15.86 -5.79 -6.05
C VAL A 26 15.41 -6.27 -7.43
N PRO A 27 16.21 -7.10 -8.13
CA PRO A 27 15.75 -7.71 -9.36
C PRO A 27 14.62 -8.67 -9.02
N ALA A 28 13.44 -8.46 -9.58
CA ALA A 28 12.44 -9.52 -9.61
C ALA A 28 12.86 -10.59 -10.63
N ALA A 29 12.21 -11.75 -10.58
CA ALA A 29 12.29 -12.72 -11.66
C ALA A 29 11.82 -12.04 -12.96
N ALA A 30 12.77 -11.58 -13.77
CA ALA A 30 12.51 -11.30 -15.16
C ALA A 30 12.18 -12.63 -15.85
N ILE A 31 11.20 -12.61 -16.74
CA ILE A 31 10.93 -13.73 -17.63
C ILE A 31 12.25 -14.10 -18.32
N SER A 32 12.79 -15.31 -18.08
CA SER A 32 14.04 -15.75 -18.68
C SER A 32 13.86 -15.87 -20.20
N GLY A 33 14.33 -14.88 -20.96
CA GLY A 33 14.14 -14.85 -22.42
C GLY A 33 14.24 -13.48 -23.11
N GLY A 34 14.54 -12.40 -22.40
CA GLY A 34 14.48 -11.04 -22.96
C GLY A 34 13.05 -10.54 -23.10
N ASP A 35 12.89 -9.31 -23.60
CA ASP A 35 11.62 -8.58 -23.79
C ASP A 35 10.57 -9.27 -24.70
N ALA A 36 10.82 -10.50 -25.15
CA ALA A 36 9.90 -11.24 -26.01
C ALA A 36 8.73 -11.79 -25.18
N ALA A 37 7.55 -11.22 -25.37
CA ALA A 37 6.35 -11.70 -24.70
C ALA A 37 5.99 -13.13 -25.14
N PRO A 38 5.41 -13.96 -24.24
CA PRO A 38 5.06 -15.33 -24.58
C PRO A 38 4.04 -15.36 -25.72
N ARG A 39 4.17 -16.33 -26.63
CA ARG A 39 3.30 -16.41 -27.80
C ARG A 39 1.95 -17.04 -27.45
N LEU A 40 0.88 -16.49 -27.99
CA LEU A 40 -0.43 -17.13 -27.95
C LEU A 40 -0.56 -18.16 -29.08
N SER A 41 -1.23 -19.27 -28.80
CA SER A 41 -1.46 -20.36 -29.75
C SER A 41 -2.84 -21.00 -29.56
N PHE A 42 -3.34 -21.69 -30.58
CA PHE A 42 -4.70 -22.24 -30.61
C PHE A 42 -4.71 -23.69 -31.06
N ALA A 43 -5.71 -24.47 -30.63
CA ALA A 43 -5.85 -25.87 -31.05
C ALA A 43 -6.35 -25.92 -32.50
N PRO A 44 -5.83 -26.83 -33.35
CA PRO A 44 -6.33 -27.01 -34.72
C PRO A 44 -7.82 -27.33 -34.79
N THR A 45 -8.38 -27.91 -33.73
CA THR A 45 -9.79 -28.32 -33.60
C THR A 45 -10.63 -27.37 -32.75
N SER A 46 -10.09 -26.20 -32.37
CA SER A 46 -10.79 -25.24 -31.52
C SER A 46 -11.99 -24.62 -32.25
N LYS A 47 -13.12 -24.40 -31.57
CA LYS A 47 -14.24 -23.59 -32.08
C LYS A 47 -13.93 -22.08 -32.11
N LEU A 48 -12.73 -21.68 -31.68
CA LEU A 48 -12.27 -20.28 -31.61
C LEU A 48 -11.68 -19.75 -32.93
N VAL A 49 -11.99 -20.39 -34.07
CA VAL A 49 -11.49 -19.97 -35.41
C VAL A 49 -12.16 -18.70 -35.91
N HIS A 50 -13.33 -18.35 -35.38
CA HIS A 50 -14.08 -17.15 -35.74
C HIS A 50 -14.13 -16.16 -34.58
N ALA A 51 -14.26 -14.87 -34.91
CA ALA A 51 -14.51 -13.84 -33.91
C ALA A 51 -15.87 -14.09 -33.24
N HIS A 52 -15.94 -13.90 -31.93
CA HIS A 52 -17.15 -14.15 -31.16
C HIS A 52 -17.26 -13.20 -29.97
N ASP A 53 -18.44 -12.61 -29.76
CA ASP A 53 -18.77 -11.84 -28.57
C ASP A 53 -19.44 -12.76 -27.54
N PHE A 54 -18.89 -12.86 -26.33
CA PHE A 54 -19.43 -13.65 -25.22
C PHE A 54 -20.01 -12.71 -24.16
N PRO A 55 -21.23 -12.96 -23.66
CA PRO A 55 -21.81 -12.14 -22.59
C PRO A 55 -21.09 -12.39 -21.26
N VAL A 56 -20.91 -11.32 -20.49
CA VAL A 56 -20.50 -11.32 -19.08
C VAL A 56 -21.57 -10.52 -18.36
N GLY A 57 -22.52 -11.24 -17.76
CA GLY A 57 -23.76 -10.67 -17.27
C GLY A 57 -24.60 -10.03 -18.39
N THR A 58 -25.30 -8.96 -18.04
CA THR A 58 -26.21 -8.21 -18.91
C THR A 58 -25.56 -6.96 -19.50
N ARG A 59 -24.55 -6.40 -18.82
CA ARG A 59 -23.96 -5.10 -19.16
C ARG A 59 -22.64 -5.21 -19.91
N PHE A 60 -21.97 -6.36 -19.88
CA PHE A 60 -20.62 -6.50 -20.43
C PHE A 60 -20.51 -7.64 -21.43
N ARG A 61 -19.55 -7.50 -22.35
CA ARG A 61 -19.20 -8.54 -23.33
C ARG A 61 -17.68 -8.65 -23.46
N LEU A 62 -17.21 -9.89 -23.52
CA LEU A 62 -15.86 -10.23 -23.91
C LEU A 62 -15.85 -10.63 -25.39
N ARG A 63 -15.14 -9.88 -26.22
CA ARG A 63 -14.89 -10.24 -27.62
C ARG A 63 -13.59 -11.03 -27.74
N TRP A 64 -13.67 -12.17 -28.41
CA TRP A 64 -12.53 -12.92 -28.94
C TRP A 64 -12.35 -12.61 -30.43
N ASP A 65 -11.12 -12.27 -30.85
CA ASP A 65 -10.80 -12.00 -32.25
C ASP A 65 -9.55 -12.75 -32.73
N PRO A 66 -9.71 -13.85 -33.48
CA PRO A 66 -8.59 -14.64 -33.99
C PRO A 66 -7.84 -13.93 -35.13
N SER A 67 -8.45 -12.97 -35.84
CA SER A 67 -7.78 -12.18 -36.89
C SER A 67 -6.70 -11.27 -36.32
N LEU A 68 -6.85 -10.87 -35.05
CA LEU A 68 -5.87 -10.13 -34.26
C LEU A 68 -4.99 -11.06 -33.43
N GLY A 69 -4.75 -12.29 -33.91
CA GLY A 69 -3.94 -13.28 -33.21
C GLY A 69 -4.54 -13.73 -31.88
N GLY A 70 -5.87 -13.86 -31.79
CA GLY A 70 -6.59 -14.33 -30.60
C GLY A 70 -6.69 -13.29 -29.49
N GLN A 71 -6.89 -12.02 -29.85
CA GLN A 71 -7.08 -10.96 -28.88
C GLN A 71 -8.38 -11.20 -28.09
N VAL A 72 -8.33 -10.97 -26.78
CA VAL A 72 -9.52 -10.83 -25.93
C VAL A 72 -9.71 -9.37 -25.54
N SER A 73 -10.93 -8.85 -25.62
CA SER A 73 -11.25 -7.49 -25.17
C SER A 73 -12.58 -7.45 -24.43
N LEU A 74 -12.60 -6.77 -23.29
CA LEU A 74 -13.78 -6.56 -22.46
C LEU A 74 -14.31 -5.16 -22.71
N SER A 75 -15.62 -5.05 -22.95
CA SER A 75 -16.31 -3.79 -23.20
C SER A 75 -17.70 -3.81 -22.58
N ARG A 76 -18.21 -2.63 -22.27
CA ARG A 76 -19.61 -2.43 -21.97
C ARG A 76 -20.45 -2.62 -23.23
N VAL A 77 -21.63 -3.22 -23.06
CA VAL A 77 -22.65 -3.30 -24.11
C VAL A 77 -23.17 -1.88 -24.36
N PRO A 78 -23.09 -1.36 -25.60
CA PRO A 78 -23.59 -0.02 -25.90
C PRO A 78 -25.06 0.14 -25.53
N SER A 79 -25.41 1.27 -24.94
CA SER A 79 -26.79 1.73 -24.81
C SER A 79 -26.98 2.93 -25.73
N GLY A 80 -27.66 2.75 -26.87
CA GLY A 80 -27.84 3.81 -27.86
C GLY A 80 -26.63 4.00 -28.78
N ASP A 81 -26.28 5.25 -29.09
CA ASP A 81 -25.22 5.64 -30.04
C ASP A 81 -23.79 5.60 -29.47
N ASP A 82 -23.59 5.07 -28.26
CA ASP A 82 -22.26 4.99 -27.64
C ASP A 82 -21.31 4.08 -28.43
N ALA A 83 -20.14 4.63 -28.78
CA ALA A 83 -19.07 3.85 -29.38
C ALA A 83 -18.57 2.79 -28.38
N ARG A 84 -18.33 1.56 -28.86
CA ARG A 84 -17.78 0.48 -28.04
C ARG A 84 -16.39 0.87 -27.52
N ARG A 85 -16.28 1.29 -26.26
CA ARG A 85 -15.00 1.49 -25.57
C ARG A 85 -14.53 0.19 -24.91
N ALA A 86 -13.31 -0.24 -25.23
CA ALA A 86 -12.68 -1.37 -24.56
C ALA A 86 -12.13 -0.93 -23.19
N MET A 87 -12.69 -1.49 -22.13
CA MET A 87 -12.28 -1.28 -20.73
C MET A 87 -10.96 -2.00 -20.43
N TRP A 88 -10.77 -3.17 -21.05
CA TRP A 88 -9.58 -4.00 -20.91
C TRP A 88 -9.37 -4.82 -22.19
N GLY A 89 -8.14 -5.13 -22.56
CA GLY A 89 -7.89 -6.04 -23.68
C GLY A 89 -6.46 -6.54 -23.76
N SER A 90 -6.29 -7.79 -24.18
CA SER A 90 -4.96 -8.39 -24.36
C SER A 90 -4.20 -7.74 -25.52
N VAL A 91 -2.87 -7.92 -25.51
CA VAL A 91 -2.05 -7.57 -26.67
C VAL A 91 -2.31 -8.59 -27.79
N PRO A 92 -2.58 -8.16 -29.04
CA PRO A 92 -2.77 -9.06 -30.19
C PRO A 92 -1.62 -10.08 -30.33
N GLY A 93 -1.95 -11.37 -30.50
CA GLY A 93 -0.96 -12.45 -30.71
C GLY A 93 -0.11 -12.84 -29.48
N VAL A 94 -0.30 -12.16 -28.35
CA VAL A 94 0.53 -12.32 -27.15
C VAL A 94 -0.27 -12.99 -26.05
N ALA A 95 0.40 -13.87 -25.30
CA ALA A 95 -0.18 -14.49 -24.12
C ALA A 95 -0.56 -13.44 -23.07
N PHE A 96 -1.81 -13.48 -22.61
CA PHE A 96 -2.32 -12.64 -21.52
C PHE A 96 -2.11 -13.26 -20.15
N LEU A 97 -1.69 -14.54 -20.09
CA LEU A 97 -1.40 -15.25 -18.85
C LEU A 97 -0.06 -15.97 -18.90
N SER A 98 0.64 -15.92 -17.76
CA SER A 98 1.96 -16.49 -17.57
C SER A 98 2.12 -16.93 -16.10
N ALA A 99 2.97 -17.91 -15.81
CA ALA A 99 3.16 -18.45 -14.46
C ALA A 99 4.61 -18.91 -14.21
N ALA A 100 5.10 -18.75 -12.98
CA ALA A 100 6.42 -19.23 -12.57
C ALA A 100 6.40 -19.91 -11.20
N SER A 101 7.36 -20.79 -10.97
CA SER A 101 7.68 -21.28 -9.63
C SER A 101 8.99 -20.64 -9.19
N ALA A 102 9.01 -19.97 -8.06
CA ALA A 102 10.18 -19.28 -7.55
C ALA A 102 10.30 -19.41 -6.03
N ALA A 103 11.51 -19.43 -5.50
CA ALA A 103 11.72 -19.20 -4.08
C ALA A 103 11.86 -17.69 -3.84
N THR A 104 11.28 -17.17 -2.75
CA THR A 104 11.41 -15.76 -2.38
C THR A 104 12.43 -15.61 -1.26
N VAL A 105 13.29 -14.61 -1.34
CA VAL A 105 14.11 -14.15 -0.21
C VAL A 105 13.66 -12.75 0.13
N ALA A 106 13.32 -12.52 1.39
CA ALA A 106 13.05 -11.20 1.93
C ALA A 106 14.26 -10.69 2.72
N ASP A 107 14.64 -9.45 2.47
CA ASP A 107 15.57 -8.69 3.30
C ASP A 107 14.73 -7.62 4.03
N GLU A 108 14.80 -7.61 5.35
CA GLU A 108 13.97 -6.76 6.21
C GLU A 108 14.86 -5.99 7.17
N CYS A 109 14.62 -4.68 7.29
CA CYS A 109 15.23 -3.86 8.33
C CYS A 109 14.25 -2.76 8.75
N ARG A 110 13.78 -2.82 10.01
CA ARG A 110 12.95 -1.79 10.65
C ARG A 110 11.77 -1.33 9.76
N GLY A 111 10.91 -2.27 9.37
CA GLY A 111 9.74 -1.96 8.52
C GLY A 111 10.06 -1.63 7.07
N SER A 112 11.33 -1.67 6.63
CA SER A 112 11.71 -1.61 5.22
C SER A 112 11.97 -3.01 4.66
N PHE A 113 11.39 -3.32 3.50
CA PHE A 113 11.43 -4.65 2.92
C PHE A 113 12.05 -4.67 1.52
N ALA A 114 12.61 -5.82 1.16
CA ALA A 114 13.15 -6.11 -0.16
C ALA A 114 12.91 -7.58 -0.51
N LEU A 115 11.92 -7.85 -1.37
CA LEU A 115 11.62 -9.20 -1.81
C LEU A 115 12.26 -9.49 -3.16
N ARG A 116 13.04 -10.57 -3.24
CA ARG A 116 13.67 -11.04 -4.47
C ARG A 116 13.31 -12.48 -4.76
N ASP A 117 13.07 -12.76 -6.03
CA ASP A 117 12.93 -14.13 -6.49
C ASP A 117 14.31 -14.73 -6.72
N VAL A 118 14.54 -15.91 -6.16
CA VAL A 118 15.71 -16.75 -6.39
C VAL A 118 15.27 -18.09 -6.96
N ARG A 119 16.14 -18.70 -7.77
CA ARG A 119 15.88 -20.02 -8.38
C ARG A 119 14.55 -20.09 -9.16
N ALA A 120 14.15 -18.99 -9.79
CA ALA A 120 12.90 -18.93 -10.55
C ALA A 120 12.94 -19.86 -11.75
N ARG A 121 11.95 -20.76 -11.83
CA ARG A 121 11.63 -21.58 -12.98
C ARG A 121 10.38 -21.03 -13.64
N LEU A 122 10.59 -20.20 -14.65
CA LEU A 122 9.53 -19.69 -15.49
C LEU A 122 9.00 -20.79 -16.41
N VAL A 123 7.69 -20.83 -16.64
CA VAL A 123 7.07 -21.82 -17.53
C VAL A 123 6.50 -21.31 -18.84
N PRO A 124 6.02 -20.08 -19.09
CA PRO A 124 5.30 -19.84 -20.33
C PRO A 124 6.30 -19.39 -21.39
N HIS A 125 6.59 -20.29 -22.31
CA HIS A 125 6.99 -19.88 -23.65
C HIS A 125 5.77 -19.77 -24.58
N ARG A 126 4.66 -20.44 -24.23
CA ARG A 126 3.40 -20.43 -24.99
C ARG A 126 2.18 -20.49 -24.07
N GLN A 127 1.14 -19.74 -24.41
CA GLN A 127 -0.21 -19.91 -23.89
C GLN A 127 -1.08 -20.58 -24.96
N HIS A 128 -1.96 -21.46 -24.52
CA HIS A 128 -2.95 -22.15 -25.35
C HIS A 128 -4.33 -21.93 -24.76
N VAL A 129 -5.31 -21.50 -25.57
CA VAL A 129 -6.71 -21.32 -25.15
C VAL A 129 -7.53 -22.52 -25.65
N ASP A 130 -8.07 -23.31 -24.72
CA ASP A 130 -8.89 -24.49 -25.04
C ASP A 130 -10.31 -24.07 -25.41
N LYS A 131 -10.93 -23.27 -24.53
CA LYS A 131 -12.37 -22.98 -24.57
C LYS A 131 -12.67 -21.63 -23.92
N ILE A 132 -13.61 -20.89 -24.52
CA ILE A 132 -14.30 -19.75 -23.92
C ILE A 132 -15.78 -20.11 -23.89
N ARG A 133 -16.41 -20.11 -22.71
CA ARG A 133 -17.81 -20.50 -22.56
C ARG A 133 -18.53 -19.65 -21.51
N ALA A 134 -19.66 -19.08 -21.91
CA ALA A 134 -20.63 -18.48 -21.00
C ALA A 134 -21.46 -19.59 -20.34
N PHE A 135 -21.67 -19.46 -19.03
CA PHE A 135 -22.47 -20.36 -18.20
C PHE A 135 -23.66 -19.60 -17.65
N TYR A 136 -24.82 -20.23 -17.65
CA TYR A 136 -26.06 -19.69 -17.10
C TYR A 136 -26.38 -20.37 -15.77
N ARG A 137 -27.40 -19.87 -15.07
CA ARG A 137 -27.81 -20.38 -13.75
C ARG A 137 -28.03 -21.90 -13.75
N CYS A 138 -28.72 -22.41 -14.77
CA CYS A 138 -28.96 -23.85 -14.93
C CYS A 138 -27.67 -24.68 -15.04
N ASP A 139 -26.59 -24.14 -15.62
CA ASP A 139 -25.31 -24.85 -15.69
C ASP A 139 -24.62 -24.92 -14.31
N ALA A 140 -24.77 -23.87 -13.50
CA ALA A 140 -24.22 -23.81 -12.15
C ALA A 140 -24.96 -24.80 -11.22
N ASP A 141 -26.28 -24.85 -11.30
CA ASP A 141 -27.12 -25.78 -10.54
C ASP A 141 -26.84 -27.24 -10.92
N ALA A 142 -26.51 -27.51 -12.18
CA ALA A 142 -26.08 -28.81 -12.67
C ALA A 142 -24.63 -29.18 -12.26
N GLY A 143 -23.91 -28.30 -11.56
CA GLY A 143 -22.56 -28.55 -11.07
C GLY A 143 -21.52 -28.70 -12.18
N ALA A 144 -21.58 -27.86 -13.22
CA ALA A 144 -20.66 -27.95 -14.36
C ALA A 144 -19.18 -28.01 -13.91
N GLU A 145 -18.45 -29.03 -14.38
CA GLU A 145 -17.07 -29.33 -13.98
C GLU A 145 -16.09 -28.15 -14.18
N LEU A 146 -16.29 -27.37 -15.25
CA LEU A 146 -15.50 -26.18 -15.56
C LEU A 146 -15.63 -25.08 -14.50
N LEU A 147 -16.81 -24.91 -13.91
CA LEU A 147 -17.05 -23.96 -12.82
C LEU A 147 -16.35 -24.42 -11.53
N ARG A 148 -16.38 -25.73 -11.25
CA ARG A 148 -15.63 -26.32 -10.12
C ARG A 148 -14.12 -26.12 -10.27
N GLY A 149 -13.57 -26.31 -11.48
CA GLY A 149 -12.16 -26.06 -11.77
C GLY A 149 -11.74 -24.60 -11.56
N ALA A 150 -12.62 -23.66 -11.92
CA ALA A 150 -12.45 -22.23 -11.67
C ALA A 150 -12.68 -21.82 -10.20
N ALA A 151 -12.95 -22.78 -9.31
CA ALA A 151 -13.34 -22.54 -7.91
C ALA A 151 -14.53 -21.57 -7.76
N PHE A 152 -15.44 -21.57 -8.75
CA PHE A 152 -16.63 -20.74 -8.73
C PHE A 152 -17.73 -21.37 -7.88
N GLN A 153 -18.36 -20.56 -7.03
CA GLN A 153 -19.56 -20.91 -6.30
C GLN A 153 -20.61 -19.82 -6.52
N ALA A 154 -21.76 -20.21 -7.07
CA ALA A 154 -22.86 -19.28 -7.29
C ALA A 154 -23.50 -18.89 -5.94
N SER A 155 -23.71 -17.60 -5.75
CA SER A 155 -24.53 -17.04 -4.66
C SER A 155 -25.85 -16.47 -5.22
N GLY A 156 -26.79 -16.13 -4.32
CA GLY A 156 -28.04 -15.47 -4.71
C GLY A 156 -27.84 -14.15 -5.47
N ALA A 157 -26.73 -13.45 -5.23
CA ALA A 157 -26.37 -12.18 -5.86
C ALA A 157 -25.68 -12.33 -7.24
N THR A 158 -25.37 -13.55 -7.66
CA THR A 158 -24.64 -13.80 -8.92
C THR A 158 -25.44 -13.30 -10.13
N ARG A 159 -24.82 -12.44 -10.94
CA ARG A 159 -25.39 -11.98 -12.22
C ARG A 159 -24.90 -12.86 -13.36
N PHE A 160 -25.81 -13.67 -13.89
CA PHE A 160 -25.53 -14.56 -15.03
C PHE A 160 -25.77 -13.85 -16.37
N PRO A 161 -25.12 -14.30 -17.47
CA PRO A 161 -24.15 -15.40 -17.53
C PRO A 161 -22.76 -15.04 -16.97
N VAL A 162 -22.07 -16.02 -16.39
CA VAL A 162 -20.65 -15.91 -16.03
C VAL A 162 -19.79 -16.52 -17.12
N LEU A 163 -18.61 -15.97 -17.38
CA LEU A 163 -17.75 -16.40 -18.49
C LEU A 163 -16.50 -17.10 -17.97
N VAL A 164 -16.18 -18.27 -18.52
CA VAL A 164 -14.94 -18.97 -18.19
C VAL A 164 -14.08 -19.17 -19.44
N ILE A 165 -12.81 -18.81 -19.33
CA ILE A 165 -11.75 -19.13 -20.28
C ILE A 165 -10.86 -20.20 -19.66
N THR A 166 -10.66 -21.32 -20.36
CA THR A 166 -9.73 -22.38 -19.92
C THR A 166 -8.66 -22.64 -20.95
N GLY A 167 -7.49 -23.04 -20.49
CA GLY A 167 -6.38 -23.37 -21.38
C GLY A 167 -5.18 -23.96 -20.67
N LEU A 168 -4.04 -23.94 -21.37
CA LEU A 168 -2.74 -24.43 -20.89
C LEU A 168 -1.66 -23.37 -21.07
N VAL A 169 -0.82 -23.17 -20.07
CA VAL A 169 0.48 -22.50 -20.21
C VAL A 169 1.58 -23.56 -20.29
N SER A 170 2.56 -23.40 -21.19
CA SER A 170 3.59 -24.43 -21.40
C SER A 170 4.97 -23.87 -21.73
N ALA A 171 6.00 -24.61 -21.29
CA ALA A 171 7.39 -24.36 -21.61
C ALA A 171 7.73 -24.89 -23.01
N LYS A 172 8.80 -24.33 -23.61
CA LYS A 172 9.38 -24.85 -24.84
C LYS A 172 9.92 -26.25 -24.54
N ALA A 173 9.63 -27.21 -25.42
CA ALA A 173 10.13 -28.57 -25.27
C ALA A 173 11.66 -28.57 -25.18
N ALA A 174 12.22 -29.28 -24.18
CA ALA A 174 13.67 -29.33 -23.97
C ALA A 174 14.39 -29.89 -25.22
N SER A 175 15.63 -29.45 -25.48
CA SER A 175 16.47 -30.13 -26.46
C SER A 175 16.62 -31.61 -26.07
N SER A 176 16.74 -32.49 -27.06
CA SER A 176 16.68 -33.97 -26.95
C SER A 176 17.72 -34.64 -26.04
N SER A 177 18.41 -33.91 -25.17
CA SER A 177 19.48 -34.37 -24.28
C SER A 177 19.11 -34.36 -22.78
N ALA A 178 17.99 -33.73 -22.37
CA ALA A 178 17.57 -33.70 -20.97
C ALA A 178 16.80 -34.99 -20.59
N PRO A 179 17.15 -35.69 -19.49
CA PRO A 179 16.43 -36.88 -19.05
C PRO A 179 14.99 -36.53 -18.62
N CYS A 180 13.99 -37.35 -18.99
CA CYS A 180 12.64 -37.19 -18.42
C CYS A 180 12.68 -37.55 -16.94
N GLY A 181 12.28 -36.63 -16.06
CA GLY A 181 12.09 -36.94 -14.63
C GLY A 181 11.02 -38.00 -14.38
N CYS A 182 10.12 -38.22 -15.34
CA CYS A 182 9.06 -39.24 -15.29
C CYS A 182 9.53 -40.68 -15.43
N CYS A 183 10.57 -40.93 -16.24
CA CYS A 183 10.96 -42.30 -16.64
C CYS A 183 12.47 -42.57 -16.57
N GLY A 184 13.29 -41.59 -16.17
CA GLY A 184 14.74 -41.75 -16.00
C GLY A 184 15.52 -42.04 -17.30
N LEU A 185 14.85 -42.14 -18.45
CA LEU A 185 15.46 -42.50 -19.72
C LEU A 185 16.25 -41.31 -20.29
N ARG A 186 17.57 -41.50 -20.44
CA ARG A 186 18.41 -40.67 -21.31
C ARG A 186 18.11 -41.07 -22.75
N ALA A 187 17.85 -40.10 -23.63
CA ALA A 187 17.68 -40.35 -25.06
C ALA A 187 19.00 -40.88 -25.66
N GLY A 188 19.17 -42.20 -25.66
CA GLY A 188 20.26 -42.89 -26.34
C GLY A 188 20.06 -42.87 -27.86
N ARG A 189 21.16 -42.84 -28.61
CA ARG A 189 21.25 -42.68 -30.08
C ARG A 189 20.53 -43.74 -30.95
N ARG A 190 19.69 -44.62 -30.40
CA ARG A 190 19.00 -45.69 -31.15
C ARG A 190 17.46 -45.66 -31.12
N ALA A 191 16.83 -44.60 -30.62
CA ALA A 191 15.39 -44.38 -30.76
C ALA A 191 15.11 -43.29 -31.81
N ARG A 192 15.34 -43.60 -33.09
CA ARG A 192 14.90 -42.76 -34.23
C ARG A 192 13.83 -43.50 -35.04
N SER A 193 12.76 -43.96 -34.40
CA SER A 193 11.56 -44.44 -35.11
C SER A 193 10.36 -44.57 -34.17
N ALA A 194 9.94 -43.46 -33.56
CA ALA A 194 8.58 -43.20 -33.10
C ALA A 194 8.54 -41.72 -32.67
N VAL A 195 7.62 -40.95 -33.23
CA VAL A 195 7.54 -39.50 -33.09
C VAL A 195 7.18 -39.12 -31.64
N GLY A 196 8.20 -38.89 -30.80
CA GLY A 196 8.02 -38.43 -29.43
C GLY A 196 8.48 -36.98 -29.26
N LYS A 197 7.56 -36.05 -29.02
CA LYS A 197 7.89 -34.67 -28.61
C LYS A 197 8.64 -34.71 -27.25
N PRO A 198 9.64 -33.83 -27.02
CA PRO A 198 10.36 -33.78 -25.74
C PRO A 198 9.41 -33.43 -24.59
N PRO A 199 9.73 -33.82 -23.34
CA PRO A 199 8.91 -33.48 -22.18
C PRO A 199 8.79 -31.96 -22.06
N ALA A 200 7.54 -31.49 -21.95
CA ALA A 200 7.20 -30.09 -21.74
C ALA A 200 6.51 -29.93 -20.39
N LEU A 201 6.89 -28.88 -19.66
CA LEU A 201 6.21 -28.48 -18.44
C LEU A 201 4.96 -27.69 -18.83
N SER A 202 3.79 -28.07 -18.31
CA SER A 202 2.53 -27.38 -18.61
C SER A 202 1.65 -27.24 -17.38
N ALA A 203 0.78 -26.24 -17.36
CA ALA A 203 -0.21 -26.02 -16.32
C ALA A 203 -1.55 -25.67 -16.94
N ARG A 204 -2.64 -26.21 -16.41
CA ARG A 204 -3.98 -25.73 -16.75
C ARG A 204 -4.24 -24.39 -16.07
N TYR A 205 -5.02 -23.54 -16.72
CA TYR A 205 -5.52 -22.32 -16.11
C TYR A 205 -7.02 -22.14 -16.34
N TRP A 206 -7.61 -21.35 -15.46
CA TRP A 206 -8.99 -20.89 -15.53
C TRP A 206 -9.01 -19.38 -15.32
N ILE A 207 -9.71 -18.65 -16.19
CA ILE A 207 -10.09 -17.26 -15.98
C ILE A 207 -11.60 -17.21 -15.88
N LEU A 208 -12.12 -16.71 -14.78
CA LEU A 208 -13.53 -16.41 -14.59
C LEU A 208 -13.75 -14.91 -14.75
N LEU A 209 -14.84 -14.53 -15.42
CA LEU A 209 -15.36 -13.16 -15.45
C LEU A 209 -16.82 -13.17 -15.02
N GLU A 210 -17.16 -12.27 -14.09
CA GLU A 210 -18.49 -12.13 -13.51
C GLU A 210 -18.87 -10.65 -13.41
N GLU A 211 -20.06 -10.29 -13.90
CA GLU A 211 -20.63 -8.97 -13.63
C GLU A 211 -20.99 -8.87 -12.14
N ARG A 212 -20.35 -7.96 -11.41
CA ARG A 212 -20.65 -7.72 -9.98
C ARG A 212 -21.67 -6.62 -9.80
N THR A 213 -21.48 -5.52 -10.52
CA THR A 213 -22.36 -4.35 -10.52
C THR A 213 -22.48 -3.82 -11.95
N ASP A 214 -23.31 -2.80 -12.15
CA ASP A 214 -23.47 -2.14 -13.44
C ASP A 214 -22.18 -1.46 -13.93
N THR A 215 -21.19 -1.28 -13.04
CA THR A 215 -19.90 -0.62 -13.34
C THR A 215 -18.69 -1.54 -13.16
N GLN A 216 -18.89 -2.83 -12.83
CA GLN A 216 -17.77 -3.70 -12.45
C GLN A 216 -17.87 -5.12 -12.97
N VAL A 217 -16.75 -5.58 -13.51
CA VAL A 217 -16.52 -6.99 -13.84
C VAL A 217 -15.44 -7.54 -12.92
N ALA A 218 -15.80 -8.49 -12.05
CA ALA A 218 -14.82 -9.25 -11.31
C ALA A 218 -14.12 -10.25 -12.23
N PHE A 219 -12.83 -10.45 -12.01
CA PHE A 219 -12.06 -11.49 -12.63
C PHE A 219 -11.34 -12.33 -11.57
N SER A 220 -11.22 -13.63 -11.82
CA SER A 220 -10.29 -14.49 -11.09
C SER A 220 -9.48 -15.32 -12.06
N VAL A 221 -8.21 -15.51 -11.76
CA VAL A 221 -7.32 -16.39 -12.50
C VAL A 221 -6.70 -17.40 -11.54
N LYS A 222 -6.79 -18.68 -11.91
CA LYS A 222 -6.20 -19.78 -11.16
C LYS A 222 -5.27 -20.57 -12.07
N ILE A 223 -4.05 -20.83 -11.60
CA ILE A 223 -3.11 -21.75 -12.24
C ILE A 223 -3.14 -23.07 -11.47
N GLY A 224 -3.36 -24.18 -12.17
CA GLY A 224 -3.27 -25.52 -11.58
C GLY A 224 -1.83 -26.00 -11.48
N ASP A 225 -1.64 -27.16 -10.85
CA ASP A 225 -0.33 -27.77 -10.69
C ASP A 225 0.34 -28.06 -12.04
N TYR A 226 1.66 -27.99 -12.06
CA TYR A 226 2.38 -28.31 -13.27
C TYR A 226 2.38 -29.82 -13.53
N GLN A 227 2.26 -30.19 -14.79
CA GLN A 227 2.37 -31.57 -15.26
C GLN A 227 3.52 -31.70 -16.24
N TRP A 228 4.26 -32.80 -16.11
CA TRP A 228 5.27 -33.22 -17.07
C TRP A 228 4.62 -34.15 -18.09
N THR A 229 4.37 -33.65 -19.30
CA THR A 229 3.86 -34.49 -20.37
C THR A 229 5.02 -35.11 -21.14
N CYS A 230 5.21 -36.43 -21.03
CA CYS A 230 6.09 -37.20 -21.90
C CYS A 230 5.25 -37.88 -22.99
N ALA A 231 5.71 -37.88 -24.24
CA ALA A 231 4.96 -38.44 -25.37
C ALA A 231 4.63 -39.95 -25.24
N ALA A 232 5.30 -40.68 -24.35
CA ALA A 232 5.08 -42.11 -24.12
C ALA A 232 3.78 -42.44 -23.34
N HIS A 233 3.08 -41.45 -22.78
CA HIS A 233 1.88 -41.67 -21.95
C HIS A 233 0.63 -40.91 -22.42
N ALA A 234 0.66 -40.29 -23.60
CA ALA A 234 -0.49 -39.60 -24.16
C ALA A 234 -1.34 -40.53 -25.05
N ASP A 235 -1.94 -41.56 -24.45
CA ASP A 235 -3.08 -42.25 -25.05
C ASP A 235 -4.17 -42.44 -23.97
N PRO A 236 -5.26 -41.65 -23.99
CA PRO A 236 -6.30 -41.68 -22.96
C PRO A 236 -7.28 -42.87 -23.09
N ALA A 237 -6.96 -43.89 -23.88
CA ALA A 237 -7.89 -44.96 -24.25
C ALA A 237 -7.80 -46.26 -23.42
N LYS A 238 -7.12 -46.32 -22.26
CA LYS A 238 -7.18 -47.50 -21.37
C LYS A 238 -7.11 -47.13 -19.88
N SER A 239 -8.22 -47.39 -19.18
CA SER A 239 -8.32 -47.42 -17.71
C SER A 239 -7.37 -48.46 -17.09
N PRO A 240 -6.80 -48.25 -15.89
CA PRO A 240 -5.94 -49.24 -15.26
C PRO A 240 -6.77 -50.27 -14.50
N LEU A 241 -6.69 -51.54 -14.93
CA LEU A 241 -7.07 -52.69 -14.11
C LEU A 241 -5.84 -53.56 -13.84
N ALA A 242 -5.83 -54.10 -12.62
CA ALA A 242 -5.07 -55.25 -12.11
C ALA A 242 -3.64 -55.03 -11.57
N THR A 243 -3.60 -55.10 -10.24
CA THR A 243 -2.54 -55.53 -9.31
C THR A 243 -1.81 -56.81 -9.71
N ALA A 244 -0.49 -56.89 -9.49
CA ALA A 244 0.20 -58.13 -9.10
C ALA A 244 1.65 -57.88 -8.56
N THR A 245 1.78 -58.07 -7.24
CA THR A 245 2.83 -58.82 -6.49
C THR A 245 4.33 -58.59 -6.73
N ALA A 246 5.00 -58.21 -5.63
CA ALA A 246 6.45 -58.21 -5.44
C ALA A 246 7.02 -59.60 -5.09
N ALA A 247 8.29 -59.85 -5.44
CA ALA A 247 9.18 -60.72 -4.65
C ALA A 247 10.68 -60.39 -4.87
N PRO A 248 11.58 -60.55 -3.86
CA PRO A 248 12.93 -59.97 -3.80
C PRO A 248 14.06 -61.01 -3.95
N ARG A 249 15.32 -60.57 -4.13
CA ARG A 249 16.59 -61.30 -3.80
C ARG A 249 17.82 -60.38 -4.02
N ILE A 250 18.59 -59.99 -2.99
CA ILE A 250 19.66 -60.66 -2.21
C ILE A 250 21.03 -60.69 -2.93
N HIS A 251 22.07 -60.33 -2.16
CA HIS A 251 23.42 -59.89 -2.54
C HIS A 251 24.53 -60.98 -2.42
N ARG A 252 25.59 -60.78 -3.26
CA ARG A 252 27.06 -61.03 -3.06
C ARG A 252 27.61 -62.48 -3.11
N PRO A 253 28.96 -62.71 -3.19
CA PRO A 253 30.14 -61.87 -3.56
C PRO A 253 31.08 -62.57 -4.61
N SER A 254 32.14 -61.98 -5.19
CA SER A 254 33.59 -61.85 -4.82
C SER A 254 34.37 -61.88 -6.18
N LEU A 255 35.57 -61.36 -6.45
CA LEU A 255 36.90 -61.52 -5.82
C LEU A 255 37.87 -60.50 -6.49
N ARG A 256 38.87 -60.01 -5.73
CA ARG A 256 39.96 -59.13 -6.22
C ARG A 256 41.21 -59.95 -6.54
N LEU A 257 42.05 -59.46 -7.46
CA LEU A 257 43.51 -59.62 -7.34
C LEU A 257 44.26 -58.47 -8.06
N ARG A 258 45.26 -57.93 -7.37
CA ARG A 258 46.30 -56.98 -7.80
C ARG A 258 47.64 -57.69 -7.66
N LEU A 259 48.66 -57.33 -8.46
CA LEU A 259 50.11 -57.23 -8.12
C LEU A 259 50.95 -56.81 -9.37
N PRO A 260 52.25 -56.40 -9.26
CA PRO A 260 52.68 -55.01 -9.56
C PRO A 260 54.01 -54.84 -10.38
N ALA A 261 54.45 -53.56 -10.52
CA ALA A 261 55.81 -53.00 -10.76
C ALA A 261 56.52 -53.31 -12.11
N ARG A 262 57.36 -52.44 -12.73
CA ARG A 262 58.56 -51.75 -12.19
C ARG A 262 59.21 -50.79 -13.25
N VAL A 263 60.10 -49.88 -12.76
CA VAL A 263 61.32 -49.24 -13.37
C VAL A 263 61.32 -47.76 -13.90
N GLN A 264 61.94 -46.88 -13.10
CA GLN A 264 62.97 -45.78 -13.30
C GLN A 264 63.16 -45.05 -14.66
N ARG A 265 63.02 -43.69 -14.76
CA ARG A 265 63.96 -42.51 -14.56
C ARG A 265 64.83 -42.16 -15.81
N PRO A 266 65.44 -40.94 -16.01
CA PRO A 266 65.47 -39.69 -15.20
C PRO A 266 65.53 -38.31 -15.97
N THR A 267 65.68 -37.22 -15.19
CA THR A 267 66.38 -35.91 -15.42
C THR A 267 65.62 -34.65 -15.89
N GLY A 268 65.94 -33.52 -15.23
CA GLY A 268 65.66 -32.15 -15.69
C GLY A 268 65.34 -31.12 -14.62
N LYS A 269 66.34 -30.61 -13.88
CA LYS A 269 66.23 -29.47 -12.93
C LYS A 269 66.06 -28.13 -13.68
N LYS A 270 65.31 -27.18 -13.11
CA LYS A 270 65.72 -25.76 -12.94
C LYS A 270 64.88 -25.09 -11.84
N THR A 271 65.60 -24.45 -10.92
CA THR A 271 65.19 -23.72 -9.72
C THR A 271 64.87 -22.25 -10.02
N ARG A 272 64.04 -21.61 -9.18
CA ARG A 272 64.24 -20.27 -8.57
C ARG A 272 63.04 -19.96 -7.65
N LEU A 273 63.25 -20.01 -6.33
CA LEU A 273 63.40 -18.88 -5.39
C LEU A 273 62.07 -18.37 -4.83
N ALA A 274 61.80 -18.75 -3.58
CA ALA A 274 60.83 -18.11 -2.69
C ALA A 274 61.44 -16.85 -2.06
N PRO A 275 60.61 -16.03 -1.39
CA PRO A 275 60.85 -15.85 0.03
C PRO A 275 59.59 -16.11 0.87
N SER A 276 59.88 -16.73 2.00
CA SER A 276 59.04 -17.05 3.15
C SER A 276 58.59 -15.80 3.93
N ARG A 277 57.40 -15.86 4.53
CA ARG A 277 57.27 -15.53 5.95
C ARG A 277 56.13 -16.28 6.60
N GLU A 278 56.48 -16.82 7.75
CA GLU A 278 55.72 -17.61 8.72
C GLU A 278 54.40 -16.94 9.12
N GLU A 279 53.36 -17.75 9.32
CA GLU A 279 52.52 -17.64 10.52
C GLU A 279 51.74 -18.93 10.77
N GLU A 280 51.61 -19.21 12.05
CA GLU A 280 51.30 -20.48 12.69
C GLU A 280 49.86 -20.95 12.53
N ALA A 281 49.70 -22.26 12.65
CA ALA A 281 48.45 -22.97 12.62
C ALA A 281 47.61 -22.71 13.89
N SER A 282 46.32 -22.38 13.71
CA SER A 282 45.28 -22.79 14.65
C SER A 282 44.11 -23.40 13.88
N THR A 283 43.96 -24.69 14.07
CA THR A 283 42.96 -25.60 13.52
C THR A 283 41.55 -25.20 13.99
N ALA A 284 40.73 -24.66 13.09
CA ALA A 284 39.28 -24.68 13.24
C ALA A 284 38.72 -25.61 12.16
N LEU A 285 38.17 -26.74 12.59
CA LEU A 285 37.48 -27.71 11.74
C LEU A 285 36.37 -27.01 10.93
N LEU A 286 36.64 -26.78 9.65
CA LEU A 286 35.60 -26.50 8.66
C LEU A 286 34.86 -27.81 8.40
N THR A 287 33.75 -28.03 9.10
CA THR A 287 32.70 -28.90 8.60
C THR A 287 32.24 -28.33 7.27
N ALA A 288 32.48 -29.07 6.19
CA ALA A 288 31.94 -28.77 4.87
C ALA A 288 30.40 -28.65 5.00
N PRO A 289 29.77 -27.61 4.44
CA PRO A 289 28.32 -27.57 4.44
C PRO A 289 27.83 -28.71 3.55
N GLU A 290 27.15 -29.68 4.15
CA GLU A 290 26.28 -30.58 3.42
C GLU A 290 25.34 -29.71 2.58
N ARG A 291 25.48 -29.78 1.25
CA ARG A 291 24.46 -29.27 0.33
C ARG A 291 23.21 -30.13 0.52
N ALA A 292 22.37 -29.75 1.46
CA ALA A 292 20.96 -30.08 1.40
C ALA A 292 20.42 -29.41 0.12
N GLU A 293 20.24 -30.17 -0.95
CA GLU A 293 19.46 -29.74 -2.11
C GLU A 293 18.01 -29.51 -1.65
N GLU A 294 17.71 -28.33 -1.13
CA GLU A 294 16.32 -27.91 -0.94
C GLU A 294 15.63 -27.89 -2.32
N ARG A 295 14.73 -28.86 -2.52
CA ARG A 295 13.91 -29.01 -3.73
C ARG A 295 13.13 -27.72 -4.00
N LEU A 296 13.04 -27.33 -5.28
CA LEU A 296 12.17 -26.25 -5.74
C LEU A 296 10.71 -26.56 -5.37
N PRO A 297 9.84 -25.55 -5.16
CA PRO A 297 8.42 -25.79 -4.95
C PRO A 297 7.83 -26.61 -6.10
N GLU A 298 7.03 -27.63 -5.79
CA GLU A 298 6.36 -28.46 -6.79
C GLU A 298 5.10 -27.77 -7.40
N GLU A 299 4.93 -26.47 -7.14
CA GLU A 299 3.76 -25.68 -7.52
C GLU A 299 4.15 -24.34 -8.17
N PHE A 300 3.23 -23.75 -8.92
CA PHE A 300 3.32 -22.36 -9.37
C PHE A 300 2.96 -21.41 -8.24
N ASN A 301 3.80 -20.42 -7.98
CA ASN A 301 3.55 -19.39 -6.97
C ASN A 301 3.79 -17.98 -7.49
N ARG A 302 3.82 -17.82 -8.82
CA ARG A 302 3.77 -16.52 -9.50
C ARG A 302 2.72 -16.59 -10.60
N VAL A 303 1.83 -15.60 -10.63
CA VAL A 303 0.91 -15.35 -11.74
C VAL A 303 1.27 -14.04 -12.41
N PHE A 304 1.28 -14.01 -13.74
CA PHE A 304 1.51 -12.81 -14.54
C PHE A 304 0.32 -12.57 -15.47
N LEU A 305 -0.33 -11.41 -15.34
CA LEU A 305 -1.37 -10.94 -16.25
C LEU A 305 -0.78 -9.89 -17.18
N THR A 306 -0.91 -10.07 -18.50
CA THR A 306 -0.39 -9.13 -19.50
C THR A 306 -1.51 -8.63 -20.40
N TYR A 307 -1.64 -7.31 -20.55
CA TYR A 307 -2.67 -6.69 -21.39
C TYR A 307 -2.15 -5.42 -22.06
N ALA A 308 -2.88 -4.95 -23.07
CA ALA A 308 -2.48 -3.84 -23.91
C ALA A 308 -2.67 -2.50 -23.18
N SER A 309 -1.69 -1.61 -23.38
CA SER A 309 -1.74 -0.21 -22.98
C SER A 309 -1.00 0.60 -24.03
N SER A 310 -1.40 1.82 -24.33
CA SER A 310 -0.70 2.63 -25.32
C SER A 310 0.43 3.45 -24.69
N ARG A 311 1.33 3.97 -25.53
CA ARG A 311 2.54 4.69 -25.07
C ARG A 311 2.21 5.99 -24.34
N ASP A 312 1.15 6.64 -24.78
CA ASP A 312 0.57 7.91 -24.30
C ASP A 312 -0.41 7.74 -23.14
N GLU A 313 -0.75 6.50 -22.76
CA GLU A 313 -1.63 6.23 -21.62
C GLU A 313 -0.86 6.48 -20.31
N ARG A 314 -1.42 7.35 -19.46
CA ARG A 314 -0.88 7.72 -18.15
C ARG A 314 -1.62 6.99 -17.04
N PHE A 315 -0.90 6.60 -15.98
CA PHE A 315 -1.43 5.80 -14.87
C PHE A 315 -1.37 6.58 -13.56
N TYR A 316 -2.48 6.61 -12.82
CA TYR A 316 -2.62 7.26 -11.52
C TYR A 316 -3.21 6.30 -10.48
N GLY A 317 -2.90 6.51 -9.21
CA GLY A 317 -3.36 5.68 -8.10
C GLY A 317 -2.19 5.07 -7.33
N PHE A 318 -2.24 3.77 -7.11
CA PHE A 318 -1.26 2.98 -6.36
C PHE A 318 -1.14 3.28 -4.86
N GLY A 319 -2.15 3.91 -4.27
CA GLY A 319 -2.16 4.30 -2.86
C GLY A 319 -1.62 5.70 -2.63
N GLU A 320 -1.22 5.98 -1.40
CA GLU A 320 -0.56 7.22 -1.04
C GLU A 320 0.90 7.16 -1.51
N GLN A 321 1.28 8.02 -2.45
CA GLN A 321 2.57 8.03 -3.12
C GLN A 321 3.19 9.43 -3.00
N PHE A 322 4.46 9.49 -2.62
CA PHE A 322 5.07 10.76 -2.20
C PHE A 322 6.08 11.32 -3.23
N SER A 323 6.49 10.53 -4.23
CA SER A 323 7.47 10.97 -5.25
C SER A 323 6.91 11.09 -6.66
N ARG A 324 5.78 10.44 -6.96
CA ARG A 324 5.23 10.30 -8.31
C ARG A 324 3.71 10.35 -8.25
N MET A 325 3.11 11.08 -9.20
CA MET A 325 1.67 10.99 -9.50
C MET A 325 1.38 10.08 -10.71
N GLU A 326 2.31 10.02 -11.67
CA GLU A 326 2.17 9.30 -12.94
C GLU A 326 3.18 8.14 -13.01
N PHE A 327 2.73 6.94 -13.42
CA PHE A 327 3.49 5.70 -13.29
C PHE A 327 3.83 4.98 -14.61
N LYS A 328 3.44 5.48 -15.80
CA LYS A 328 3.89 4.92 -17.08
C LYS A 328 5.42 4.96 -17.15
N GLY A 329 6.01 3.88 -17.64
CA GLY A 329 7.47 3.71 -17.65
C GLY A 329 8.06 3.27 -16.30
N LYS A 330 7.23 3.04 -15.27
CA LYS A 330 7.66 2.59 -13.94
C LYS A 330 7.28 1.15 -13.65
N ARG A 331 7.90 0.62 -12.61
CA ARG A 331 7.57 -0.68 -12.03
C ARG A 331 7.16 -0.45 -10.59
N VAL A 332 5.89 -0.65 -10.28
CA VAL A 332 5.27 -0.24 -9.02
C VAL A 332 5.07 -1.46 -8.12
N PRO A 333 5.91 -1.66 -7.09
CA PRO A 333 5.67 -2.68 -6.08
C PRO A 333 4.53 -2.24 -5.14
N VAL A 334 3.65 -3.17 -4.79
CA VAL A 334 2.57 -2.97 -3.83
C VAL A 334 2.92 -3.76 -2.57
N LEU A 335 3.51 -3.06 -1.60
CA LEU A 335 3.93 -3.61 -0.32
C LEU A 335 3.92 -2.51 0.74
N VAL A 336 3.14 -2.72 1.80
CA VAL A 336 3.10 -1.85 2.97
C VAL A 336 4.51 -1.79 3.56
N GLN A 337 5.06 -0.61 3.86
CA GLN A 337 6.37 -0.49 4.49
C GLN A 337 6.61 0.92 5.00
N GLU A 338 7.66 1.09 5.81
CA GLU A 338 8.19 2.41 6.13
C GLU A 338 8.45 3.22 4.87
N GLN A 339 7.96 4.47 4.82
CA GLN A 339 8.12 5.32 3.64
C GLN A 339 9.59 5.65 3.35
N GLY A 340 10.44 5.64 4.39
CA GLY A 340 11.87 5.91 4.35
C GLY A 340 12.24 7.39 4.43
N ILE A 341 13.51 7.67 4.76
CA ILE A 341 14.05 9.02 5.02
C ILE A 341 14.78 9.56 3.78
N GLY A 342 14.28 10.64 3.22
CA GLY A 342 14.76 11.31 2.00
C GLY A 342 14.23 10.69 0.70
N ARG A 343 13.95 9.37 0.70
CA ARG A 343 13.23 8.68 -0.39
C ARG A 343 13.86 8.85 -1.78
N GLY A 344 15.18 9.02 -1.83
CA GLY A 344 15.96 9.27 -3.04
C GLY A 344 16.67 10.61 -3.05
N ASP A 345 16.27 11.55 -2.18
CA ASP A 345 16.93 12.85 -2.06
C ASP A 345 18.29 12.70 -1.38
N GLN A 346 19.34 13.11 -2.10
CA GLN A 346 20.72 13.04 -1.63
C GLN A 346 21.16 14.38 -1.03
N PRO A 347 22.07 14.38 -0.04
CA PRO A 347 22.77 13.23 0.53
C PRO A 347 22.02 12.49 1.66
N ILE A 348 20.79 12.89 2.00
CA ILE A 348 20.12 12.41 3.21
C ILE A 348 19.75 10.93 3.13
N THR A 349 19.23 10.46 1.99
CA THR A 349 18.92 9.03 1.81
C THR A 349 20.16 8.15 1.95
N PHE A 350 21.31 8.61 1.44
CA PHE A 350 22.58 7.92 1.66
C PHE A 350 22.92 7.80 3.15
N ALA A 351 22.82 8.90 3.89
CA ALA A 351 23.14 8.93 5.32
C ALA A 351 22.19 8.06 6.14
N ALA A 352 20.88 8.08 5.83
CA ALA A 352 19.90 7.20 6.43
C ALA A 352 20.28 5.73 6.22
N ASN A 353 20.58 5.32 4.98
CA ASN A 353 21.01 3.95 4.68
C ASN A 353 22.33 3.55 5.35
N LEU A 354 23.23 4.49 5.60
CA LEU A 354 24.48 4.24 6.31
C LEU A 354 24.23 3.96 7.81
N VAL A 355 23.36 4.76 8.45
CA VAL A 355 23.00 4.61 9.86
C VAL A 355 22.14 3.36 10.09
N SER A 356 21.14 3.16 9.24
CA SER A 356 20.22 2.03 9.30
C SER A 356 19.95 1.53 7.89
N TYR A 357 20.43 0.33 7.58
CA TYR A 357 20.31 -0.26 6.25
C TYR A 357 18.87 -0.17 5.72
N ARG A 358 18.71 0.35 4.49
CA ARG A 358 17.44 0.58 3.77
C ARG A 358 16.46 1.60 4.37
N SER A 359 16.76 2.21 5.52
CA SER A 359 15.88 3.22 6.13
C SER A 359 15.68 4.48 5.27
N GLY A 360 16.50 4.70 4.24
CA GLY A 360 16.34 5.82 3.32
C GLY A 360 15.17 5.68 2.34
N GLY A 361 14.60 4.48 2.19
CA GLY A 361 13.50 4.22 1.24
C GLY A 361 13.87 4.49 -0.21
N ASN A 362 12.85 4.61 -1.07
CA ASN A 362 12.99 5.04 -2.45
C ASN A 362 11.68 5.67 -2.95
N TRP A 363 11.59 6.00 -4.25
CA TRP A 363 10.43 6.69 -4.80
C TRP A 363 9.09 5.96 -4.61
N SER A 364 9.09 4.63 -4.46
CA SER A 364 7.89 3.79 -4.36
C SER A 364 7.56 3.32 -2.94
N THR A 365 8.36 3.65 -1.93
CA THR A 365 8.09 3.24 -0.54
C THR A 365 7.01 4.12 0.06
N THR A 366 6.04 3.49 0.73
CA THR A 366 4.85 4.12 1.31
C THR A 366 4.22 3.22 2.38
N TYR A 367 3.60 3.86 3.38
CA TYR A 367 2.79 3.22 4.42
C TYR A 367 1.46 2.68 3.88
N ALA A 368 0.91 3.29 2.83
CA ALA A 368 -0.44 3.01 2.35
C ALA A 368 -0.51 2.73 0.84
N PRO A 369 0.14 1.67 0.33
CA PRO A 369 0.00 1.27 -1.06
C PRO A 369 -1.38 0.68 -1.33
N SER A 370 -1.88 0.83 -2.55
CA SER A 370 -3.12 0.18 -3.00
C SER A 370 -2.91 -0.44 -4.38
N PRO A 371 -3.29 -1.71 -4.64
CA PRO A 371 -3.20 -2.34 -5.95
C PRO A 371 -4.34 -1.86 -6.89
N PHE A 372 -4.61 -0.56 -6.92
CA PHE A 372 -5.63 0.11 -7.73
C PHE A 372 -4.96 1.16 -8.62
N TYR A 373 -5.45 1.28 -9.86
CA TYR A 373 -5.12 2.43 -10.70
C TYR A 373 -6.31 2.86 -11.56
N MET A 374 -6.24 4.09 -12.06
CA MET A 374 -7.03 4.60 -13.17
C MET A 374 -6.10 5.23 -14.23
N THR A 375 -6.55 5.36 -15.47
CA THR A 375 -5.72 5.90 -16.57
C THR A 375 -6.32 7.11 -17.26
N SER A 376 -5.49 7.87 -17.98
CA SER A 376 -5.94 8.96 -18.86
C SER A 376 -6.86 8.49 -20.00
N LYS A 377 -7.04 7.18 -20.20
CA LYS A 377 -7.98 6.60 -21.18
C LYS A 377 -9.24 6.03 -20.54
N MET A 378 -9.52 6.42 -19.29
CA MET A 378 -10.65 5.95 -18.48
C MET A 378 -10.72 4.42 -18.37
N ARG A 379 -9.54 3.79 -18.19
CA ARG A 379 -9.44 2.39 -17.80
C ARG A 379 -9.08 2.31 -16.33
N SER A 380 -9.61 1.31 -15.63
CA SER A 380 -9.29 1.09 -14.24
C SER A 380 -9.38 -0.38 -13.85
N LEU A 381 -8.48 -0.78 -12.96
CA LEU A 381 -8.41 -2.12 -12.42
C LEU A 381 -7.88 -2.06 -10.99
N TYR A 382 -8.38 -2.95 -10.12
CA TYR A 382 -7.72 -3.27 -8.86
C TYR A 382 -7.65 -4.76 -8.56
N LEU A 383 -6.72 -5.16 -7.69
CA LEU A 383 -6.61 -6.52 -7.16
C LEU A 383 -7.30 -6.63 -5.79
N GLU A 384 -8.01 -7.73 -5.56
CA GLU A 384 -8.71 -8.01 -4.30
C GLU A 384 -7.81 -8.75 -3.28
N GLY A 385 -6.74 -9.42 -3.74
CA GLY A 385 -5.80 -10.13 -2.86
C GLY A 385 -4.84 -9.19 -2.11
N TYR A 386 -4.22 -9.73 -1.05
CA TYR A 386 -3.18 -9.06 -0.26
C TYR A 386 -1.76 -9.53 -0.62
N ASP A 387 -1.64 -10.46 -1.58
CA ASP A 387 -0.34 -10.94 -2.04
C ASP A 387 0.55 -9.79 -2.49
N TYR A 388 1.85 -9.91 -2.24
CA TYR A 388 2.82 -8.98 -2.82
C TYR A 388 2.66 -8.97 -4.34
N SER A 389 2.47 -7.78 -4.91
CA SER A 389 2.25 -7.61 -6.34
C SER A 389 3.10 -6.51 -6.92
N ILE A 390 3.36 -6.60 -8.22
CA ILE A 390 4.17 -5.63 -8.95
C ILE A 390 3.49 -5.32 -10.27
N PHE A 391 3.19 -4.04 -10.49
CA PHE A 391 2.65 -3.53 -11.73
C PHE A 391 3.81 -3.00 -12.58
N ASP A 392 4.19 -3.76 -13.60
CA ASP A 392 5.21 -3.37 -14.57
C ASP A 392 4.57 -2.59 -15.73
N LEU A 393 4.78 -1.28 -15.71
CA LEU A 393 4.30 -0.30 -16.69
C LEU A 393 5.45 0.20 -17.58
N THR A 394 6.62 -0.48 -17.55
CA THR A 394 7.83 -0.02 -18.24
C THR A 394 7.76 -0.14 -19.76
N LYS A 395 6.89 -1.02 -20.26
CA LYS A 395 6.73 -1.25 -21.69
C LYS A 395 5.72 -0.26 -22.29
N PRO A 396 5.99 0.27 -23.50
CA PRO A 396 5.14 1.28 -24.10
C PRO A 396 3.77 0.72 -24.51
N ASP A 397 3.69 -0.56 -24.90
CA ASP A 397 2.53 -1.19 -25.55
C ASP A 397 1.71 -2.12 -24.65
N ARG A 398 2.10 -2.27 -23.38
CA ARG A 398 1.48 -3.24 -22.46
C ARG A 398 1.70 -2.90 -21.00
N VAL A 399 0.88 -3.51 -20.17
CA VAL A 399 1.09 -3.66 -18.73
C VAL A 399 1.28 -5.13 -18.40
N GLN A 400 2.16 -5.42 -17.44
CA GLN A 400 2.25 -6.74 -16.84
C GLN A 400 2.09 -6.64 -15.32
N ILE A 401 1.10 -7.34 -14.77
CA ILE A 401 0.88 -7.47 -13.33
C ILE A 401 1.47 -8.80 -12.88
N GLN A 402 2.43 -8.77 -11.97
CA GLN A 402 3.00 -9.94 -11.31
C GLN A 402 2.42 -10.07 -9.90
N VAL A 403 1.91 -11.25 -9.55
CA VAL A 403 1.35 -11.57 -8.22
C VAL A 403 2.13 -12.72 -7.61
N TYR A 404 2.51 -12.58 -6.33
CA TYR A 404 3.26 -13.58 -5.56
C TYR A 404 2.33 -14.64 -4.95
N GLY A 405 1.57 -15.32 -5.81
CA GLY A 405 0.66 -16.39 -5.45
C GLY A 405 0.39 -17.32 -6.63
N ASN A 406 -0.45 -18.33 -6.43
CA ASN A 406 -0.89 -19.27 -7.48
C ASN A 406 -2.21 -18.85 -8.16
N SER A 407 -2.82 -17.78 -7.67
CA SER A 407 -4.06 -17.21 -8.19
C SER A 407 -4.04 -15.69 -8.06
N VAL A 408 -4.96 -15.03 -8.76
CA VAL A 408 -5.17 -13.59 -8.68
C VAL A 408 -6.66 -13.31 -8.82
N GLN A 409 -7.16 -12.37 -8.02
CA GLN A 409 -8.53 -11.89 -8.06
C GLN A 409 -8.51 -10.37 -8.14
N GLY A 410 -9.49 -9.79 -8.84
CA GLY A 410 -9.57 -8.36 -8.99
C GLY A 410 -10.83 -7.92 -9.73
N ARG A 411 -10.94 -6.63 -9.98
CA ARG A 411 -12.05 -6.04 -10.75
C ARG A 411 -11.56 -5.09 -11.81
N ILE A 412 -12.26 -5.08 -12.94
CA ILE A 412 -12.14 -4.08 -14.00
C ILE A 412 -13.35 -3.15 -13.88
N LEU A 413 -13.09 -1.84 -13.83
CA LEU A 413 -14.13 -0.84 -13.60
C LEU A 413 -14.49 -0.11 -14.89
N ASP A 414 -15.78 0.19 -15.04
CA ASP A 414 -16.35 1.03 -16.08
C ASP A 414 -16.69 2.41 -15.52
N GLY A 415 -16.44 3.45 -16.32
CA GLY A 415 -16.74 4.83 -15.96
C GLY A 415 -16.16 5.80 -16.98
N ASP A 416 -16.86 6.89 -17.26
CA ASP A 416 -16.51 7.87 -18.29
C ASP A 416 -15.73 9.07 -17.74
N SER A 417 -15.48 9.08 -16.44
CA SER A 417 -14.69 10.09 -15.77
C SER A 417 -13.92 9.49 -14.59
N PRO A 418 -12.82 10.13 -14.14
CA PRO A 418 -12.06 9.68 -12.98
C PRO A 418 -12.92 9.60 -11.71
N THR A 419 -13.87 10.52 -11.52
CA THR A 419 -14.78 10.53 -10.37
C THR A 419 -15.68 9.29 -10.36
N GLN A 420 -16.26 8.91 -11.50
CA GLN A 420 -17.06 7.67 -11.60
C GLN A 420 -16.23 6.41 -11.31
N LEU A 421 -14.99 6.34 -11.83
CA LEU A 421 -14.09 5.21 -11.57
C LEU A 421 -13.74 5.12 -10.08
N LEU A 422 -13.46 6.25 -9.43
CA LEU A 422 -13.17 6.33 -8.00
C LEU A 422 -14.40 5.99 -7.13
N THR A 423 -15.58 6.49 -7.50
CA THR A 423 -16.84 6.16 -6.83
C THR A 423 -17.15 4.67 -6.94
N SER A 424 -16.99 4.07 -8.12
CA SER A 424 -17.14 2.62 -8.31
C SER A 424 -16.12 1.82 -7.48
N TYR A 425 -14.84 2.23 -7.49
CA TYR A 425 -13.81 1.59 -6.67
C TYR A 425 -14.17 1.58 -5.18
N THR A 426 -14.48 2.75 -4.62
CA THR A 426 -14.78 2.92 -3.19
C THR A 426 -16.12 2.32 -2.76
N GLU A 427 -17.07 2.13 -3.68
CA GLU A 427 -18.30 1.37 -3.41
C GLU A 427 -17.98 -0.05 -2.93
N SER A 428 -16.95 -0.67 -3.51
CA SER A 428 -16.56 -2.04 -3.20
C SER A 428 -15.52 -2.13 -2.09
N THR A 429 -14.55 -1.23 -2.05
CA THR A 429 -13.48 -1.28 -1.04
C THR A 429 -13.86 -0.62 0.29
N GLY A 430 -14.87 0.26 0.28
CA GLY A 430 -15.38 0.95 1.46
C GLY A 430 -15.07 2.45 1.45
N ARG A 431 -15.86 3.20 2.22
CA ARG A 431 -15.78 4.66 2.37
C ARG A 431 -15.69 5.00 3.85
N PRO A 432 -15.02 6.12 4.21
CA PRO A 432 -14.94 6.53 5.60
C PRO A 432 -16.32 6.97 6.11
N PRO A 433 -16.52 7.00 7.44
CA PRO A 433 -17.71 7.58 8.02
C PRO A 433 -17.67 9.10 7.88
N ILE A 434 -18.81 9.75 8.12
CA ILE A 434 -18.82 11.19 8.38
C ILE A 434 -18.08 11.42 9.70
N LEU A 435 -17.09 12.31 9.69
CA LEU A 435 -16.34 12.65 10.89
C LEU A 435 -17.20 13.48 11.85
N PRO A 436 -17.06 13.27 13.17
CA PRO A 436 -17.61 14.16 14.17
C PRO A 436 -17.28 15.62 13.89
N ARG A 437 -18.25 16.53 14.06
CA ARG A 437 -18.04 17.94 13.73
C ARG A 437 -16.85 18.56 14.48
N TRP A 438 -16.63 18.20 15.74
CA TRP A 438 -15.57 18.79 16.57
C TRP A 438 -14.19 18.70 15.91
N ILE A 439 -13.80 17.56 15.32
CA ILE A 439 -12.45 17.35 14.76
C ILE A 439 -12.18 18.25 13.54
N THR A 440 -13.23 18.66 12.84
CA THR A 440 -13.14 19.49 11.63
C THR A 440 -13.46 20.98 11.86
N SER A 441 -13.78 21.35 13.11
CA SER A 441 -14.27 22.69 13.47
C SER A 441 -13.18 23.68 13.89
N GLY A 442 -11.93 23.24 14.04
CA GLY A 442 -10.80 24.04 14.51
C GLY A 442 -9.48 23.30 14.37
N ALA A 443 -8.37 23.95 14.74
CA ALA A 443 -7.04 23.35 14.68
C ALA A 443 -6.84 22.31 15.79
N VAL A 444 -6.12 21.23 15.46
CA VAL A 444 -5.66 20.22 16.42
C VAL A 444 -4.23 20.55 16.83
N VAL A 445 -4.06 20.91 18.10
CA VAL A 445 -2.76 21.30 18.66
C VAL A 445 -2.01 20.07 19.12
N GLY A 446 -1.12 19.57 18.26
CA GLY A 446 -0.17 18.52 18.61
C GLY A 446 1.04 19.08 19.34
N MET A 447 1.23 18.66 20.59
CA MET A 447 2.35 19.08 21.44
C MET A 447 2.70 18.04 22.51
N GLN A 448 3.79 18.28 23.22
CA GLN A 448 4.28 17.45 24.33
C GLN A 448 4.71 18.33 25.51
N GLY A 449 5.03 17.71 26.64
CA GLY A 449 5.70 18.40 27.76
C GLY A 449 4.89 18.50 29.05
N GLY A 450 3.84 17.70 29.22
CA GLY A 450 3.11 17.58 30.48
C GLY A 450 2.08 18.70 30.74
N THR A 451 1.36 18.57 31.85
CA THR A 451 0.19 19.40 32.17
C THR A 451 0.48 20.92 32.15
N ASP A 452 1.55 21.35 32.79
CA ASP A 452 1.87 22.79 32.92
C ASP A 452 2.20 23.43 31.57
N THR A 453 2.90 22.70 30.71
CA THR A 453 3.24 23.17 29.36
C THR A 453 1.97 23.33 28.52
N VAL A 454 1.07 22.35 28.58
CA VAL A 454 -0.23 22.40 27.87
C VAL A 454 -1.05 23.59 28.35
N ARG A 455 -1.18 23.80 29.66
CA ARG A 455 -1.94 24.94 30.21
C ARG A 455 -1.36 26.29 29.81
N ARG A 456 -0.03 26.42 29.78
CA ARG A 456 0.65 27.64 29.32
C ARG A 456 0.36 27.92 27.85
N VAL A 457 0.57 26.93 26.97
CA VAL A 457 0.32 27.09 25.52
C VAL A 457 -1.16 27.32 25.24
N TRP A 458 -2.06 26.68 25.98
CA TRP A 458 -3.49 26.93 25.87
C TRP A 458 -3.86 28.39 26.20
N LYS A 459 -3.28 28.97 27.26
CA LYS A 459 -3.44 30.40 27.57
C LYS A 459 -2.93 31.28 26.42
N GLU A 460 -1.74 31.00 25.88
CA GLU A 460 -1.19 31.74 24.74
C GLU A 460 -2.13 31.65 23.52
N LEU A 461 -2.77 30.51 23.27
CA LEU A 461 -3.74 30.36 22.17
C LEU A 461 -5.03 31.14 22.41
N GLN A 462 -5.50 31.25 23.65
CA GLN A 462 -6.63 32.10 24.01
C GLN A 462 -6.32 33.58 23.76
N ASP A 463 -5.11 34.03 24.10
CA ASP A 463 -4.68 35.43 23.89
C ASP A 463 -4.64 35.83 22.39
N TYR A 464 -4.58 34.86 21.47
CA TYR A 464 -4.58 35.07 20.01
C TYR A 464 -5.91 34.73 19.31
N ASP A 465 -6.96 34.43 20.08
CA ASP A 465 -8.28 34.01 19.58
C ASP A 465 -8.17 32.87 18.55
N VAL A 466 -7.38 31.83 18.86
CA VAL A 466 -7.17 30.70 17.95
C VAL A 466 -8.37 29.75 18.01
N PRO A 467 -9.02 29.42 16.87
CA PRO A 467 -10.00 28.35 16.81
C PRO A 467 -9.32 26.99 17.02
N VAL A 468 -9.40 26.44 18.23
CA VAL A 468 -8.83 25.14 18.60
C VAL A 468 -9.96 24.15 18.81
N SER A 469 -9.87 22.97 18.19
CA SER A 469 -10.81 21.87 18.37
C SER A 469 -10.33 20.83 19.37
N ALA A 470 -9.02 20.58 19.41
CA ALA A 470 -8.44 19.57 20.28
C ALA A 470 -6.97 19.82 20.61
N PHE A 471 -6.53 19.31 21.76
CA PHE A 471 -5.11 19.04 22.01
C PHE A 471 -4.81 17.58 21.73
N TRP A 472 -3.71 17.31 21.02
CA TRP A 472 -3.20 15.97 20.80
C TRP A 472 -1.86 15.80 21.51
N LEU A 473 -1.83 14.91 22.51
CA LEU A 473 -0.72 14.72 23.43
C LEU A 473 -0.17 13.30 23.31
N GLN A 474 0.79 13.09 22.40
CA GLN A 474 1.33 11.75 22.17
C GLN A 474 2.13 11.20 23.36
N ASP A 475 2.69 12.08 24.18
CA ASP A 475 3.49 11.73 25.36
C ASP A 475 2.66 11.51 26.62
N TRP A 476 1.33 11.34 26.49
CA TRP A 476 0.43 11.02 27.59
C TRP A 476 0.85 9.76 28.38
N VAL A 477 1.53 8.83 27.71
CA VAL A 477 2.15 7.61 28.27
C VAL A 477 3.50 7.84 28.97
N GLY A 478 3.99 9.07 28.97
CA GLY A 478 5.32 9.45 29.44
C GLY A 478 6.43 9.19 28.41
N GLN A 479 7.63 9.64 28.76
CA GLN A 479 8.80 9.60 27.87
C GLN A 479 10.01 8.90 28.52
N ARG A 480 10.91 8.39 27.67
CA ARG A 480 12.24 7.90 28.04
C ARG A 480 13.31 8.48 27.14
N LYS A 481 14.50 8.73 27.70
CA LYS A 481 15.66 9.19 26.94
C LYS A 481 16.38 7.99 26.32
N THR A 482 16.59 8.03 25.00
CA THR A 482 17.36 7.04 24.25
C THR A 482 18.53 7.73 23.52
N SER A 483 19.39 6.94 22.87
CA SER A 483 20.49 7.46 22.04
C SER A 483 20.03 8.31 20.84
N ILE A 484 18.75 8.24 20.47
CA ILE A 484 18.18 8.93 19.29
C ILE A 484 17.32 10.14 19.71
N GLY A 485 16.88 10.21 20.96
CA GLY A 485 16.09 11.31 21.51
C GLY A 485 15.14 10.86 22.62
N SER A 486 14.16 11.70 22.94
CA SER A 486 13.03 11.29 23.78
C SER A 486 12.10 10.39 22.96
N GLN A 487 11.76 9.21 23.48
CA GLN A 487 10.80 8.30 22.88
C GLN A 487 9.70 7.95 23.88
N LEU A 488 8.55 7.52 23.38
CA LEU A 488 7.38 7.20 24.19
C LEU A 488 7.51 5.84 24.88
N TRP A 489 6.86 5.68 26.02
CA TRP A 489 6.61 4.36 26.61
C TRP A 489 5.42 3.72 25.91
N TRP A 490 5.65 2.64 25.15
CA TRP A 490 4.57 1.94 24.44
C TRP A 490 3.80 0.99 25.38
N ASN A 491 3.08 1.62 26.30
CA ASN A 491 2.18 1.04 27.26
C ASN A 491 1.04 2.05 27.48
N TRP A 492 -0.13 1.73 26.95
CA TRP A 492 -1.23 2.67 26.70
C TRP A 492 -2.02 3.02 27.97
N GLU A 493 -1.36 3.65 28.93
CA GLU A 493 -1.94 4.21 30.14
C GLU A 493 -1.37 5.61 30.41
N VAL A 494 -2.13 6.45 31.13
CA VAL A 494 -1.66 7.79 31.49
C VAL A 494 -0.48 7.72 32.45
N ASP A 495 0.54 8.52 32.18
CA ASP A 495 1.64 8.77 33.09
C ASP A 495 1.31 9.94 34.02
N ASP A 496 0.79 9.66 35.21
CA ASP A 496 0.39 10.70 36.17
C ASP A 496 1.56 11.55 36.69
N ALA A 497 2.80 11.06 36.58
CA ALA A 497 3.96 11.84 36.98
C ALA A 497 4.27 12.92 35.94
N HIS A 498 4.04 12.62 34.66
CA HIS A 498 4.23 13.55 33.55
C HIS A 498 3.00 14.44 33.31
N TYR A 499 1.80 13.88 33.47
CA TYR A 499 0.51 14.56 33.32
C TYR A 499 -0.26 14.57 34.65
N ASN A 500 0.32 15.19 35.66
CA ASN A 500 -0.34 15.36 36.96
C ASN A 500 -1.68 16.11 36.81
N GLY A 501 -2.73 15.60 37.45
CA GLY A 501 -4.08 16.15 37.32
C GLY A 501 -4.71 15.94 35.93
N TRP A 502 -4.40 14.82 35.25
CA TRP A 502 -4.92 14.50 33.90
C TRP A 502 -6.44 14.73 33.76
N LYS A 503 -7.25 14.20 34.70
CA LYS A 503 -8.71 14.34 34.65
C LYS A 503 -9.17 15.80 34.74
N ASP A 504 -8.48 16.62 35.53
CA ASP A 504 -8.77 18.04 35.64
C ASP A 504 -8.39 18.78 34.35
N LEU A 505 -7.23 18.44 33.75
CA LEU A 505 -6.81 19.00 32.45
C LEU A 505 -7.83 18.68 31.35
N VAL A 506 -8.24 17.42 31.24
CA VAL A 506 -9.24 16.98 30.24
C VAL A 506 -10.59 17.67 30.49
N GLY A 507 -11.03 17.75 31.75
CA GLY A 507 -12.28 18.41 32.12
C GLY A 507 -12.28 19.92 31.84
N ASP A 508 -11.17 20.62 32.12
CA ASP A 508 -11.01 22.05 31.84
C ASP A 508 -11.07 22.36 30.34
N LEU A 509 -10.35 21.58 29.54
CA LEU A 509 -10.36 21.72 28.08
C LEU A 509 -11.76 21.44 27.51
N ARG A 510 -12.42 20.36 27.98
CA ARG A 510 -13.77 20.00 27.53
C ARG A 510 -14.80 21.10 27.83
N ARG A 511 -14.75 21.72 29.01
CA ARG A 511 -15.60 22.88 29.37
C ARG A 511 -15.41 24.09 28.44
N SER A 512 -14.28 24.15 27.75
CA SER A 512 -13.97 25.21 26.78
C SER A 512 -14.21 24.78 25.33
N GLY A 513 -14.91 23.65 25.11
CA GLY A 513 -15.18 23.10 23.78
C GLY A 513 -13.98 22.42 23.11
N ILE A 514 -12.89 22.18 23.85
CA ILE A 514 -11.65 21.58 23.31
C ILE A 514 -11.56 20.13 23.73
N ARG A 515 -11.43 19.22 22.76
CA ARG A 515 -11.33 17.77 23.01
C ARG A 515 -9.88 17.34 23.33
N MET A 516 -9.75 16.22 24.05
CA MET A 516 -8.45 15.60 24.31
C MET A 516 -8.21 14.46 23.33
N MET A 517 -7.05 14.45 22.68
CA MET A 517 -6.57 13.36 21.85
C MET A 517 -5.23 12.81 22.33
N THR A 518 -5.00 11.51 22.12
CA THR A 518 -3.80 10.82 22.59
C THR A 518 -3.16 9.96 21.48
N TYR A 519 -2.38 8.95 21.85
CA TYR A 519 -1.62 8.11 20.91
C TYR A 519 -1.63 6.66 21.38
N CYS A 520 -1.79 5.73 20.44
CA CYS A 520 -1.53 4.31 20.65
C CYS A 520 -1.04 3.65 19.36
N ASN A 521 -0.42 2.47 19.48
CA ASN A 521 0.01 1.66 18.34
C ASN A 521 -0.10 0.16 18.71
N PRO A 522 0.08 -0.77 17.75
CA PRO A 522 -0.12 -2.20 17.99
C PRO A 522 1.09 -2.90 18.62
N CYS A 523 2.11 -2.16 19.04
CA CYS A 523 3.34 -2.67 19.62
C CYS A 523 3.39 -2.39 21.13
N LEU A 524 4.01 -3.28 21.89
CA LEU A 524 4.18 -3.18 23.33
C LEU A 524 5.65 -3.35 23.69
N VAL A 525 6.08 -2.68 24.76
CA VAL A 525 7.45 -2.79 25.29
C VAL A 525 7.45 -3.39 26.69
N PRO A 526 8.49 -4.13 27.08
CA PRO A 526 8.71 -4.48 28.48
C PRO A 526 8.81 -3.22 29.35
N MET A 527 8.17 -3.25 30.51
CA MET A 527 7.95 -2.09 31.39
C MET A 527 8.77 -2.12 32.68
N ASP A 528 9.68 -3.09 32.80
CA ASP A 528 10.50 -3.30 34.00
C ASP A 528 11.33 -2.07 34.40
N GLN A 529 11.57 -1.16 33.45
CA GLN A 529 12.35 0.06 33.63
C GLN A 529 11.51 1.32 33.85
N LYS A 530 10.18 1.27 33.71
CA LYS A 530 9.32 2.44 33.93
C LYS A 530 8.86 2.48 35.40
N PRO A 531 9.21 3.53 36.17
CA PRO A 531 9.07 3.55 37.62
C PRO A 531 7.62 3.62 38.13
N ASN A 532 6.68 4.07 37.30
CA ASN A 532 5.29 4.36 37.66
C ASN A 532 4.30 3.61 36.76
N THR A 533 4.64 2.38 36.38
CA THR A 533 3.73 1.49 35.60
C THR A 533 2.62 0.97 36.51
N LYS A 534 1.35 1.15 36.13
CA LYS A 534 0.22 0.57 36.88
C LYS A 534 -0.20 -0.76 36.26
N ARG A 535 -0.21 -0.83 34.93
CA ARG A 535 -0.58 -2.03 34.16
C ARG A 535 0.54 -2.42 33.20
N HIS A 536 0.96 -3.68 33.23
CA HIS A 536 2.07 -4.18 32.42
C HIS A 536 1.55 -4.92 31.17
N LEU A 537 1.17 -4.14 30.15
CA LEU A 537 0.45 -4.64 28.97
C LEU A 537 1.22 -5.72 28.19
N PHE A 538 2.54 -5.58 28.07
CA PHE A 538 3.39 -6.58 27.40
C PHE A 538 3.29 -7.96 28.07
N GLU A 539 3.41 -8.03 29.40
CA GLU A 539 3.36 -9.31 30.12
C GLU A 539 1.95 -9.90 30.13
N GLU A 540 0.90 -9.08 30.16
CA GLU A 540 -0.47 -9.55 29.96
C GLU A 540 -0.66 -10.19 28.58
N ALA A 541 -0.27 -9.47 27.52
CA ALA A 541 -0.37 -9.96 26.16
C ALA A 541 0.45 -11.24 25.94
N LYS A 542 1.62 -11.33 26.56
CA LYS A 542 2.46 -12.55 26.54
C LYS A 542 1.77 -13.73 27.22
N LYS A 543 1.17 -13.54 28.41
CA LYS A 543 0.44 -14.60 29.14
C LYS A 543 -0.79 -15.10 28.38
N LEU A 544 -1.48 -14.20 27.69
CA LEU A 544 -2.63 -14.53 26.83
C LEU A 544 -2.20 -15.16 25.49
N GLY A 545 -0.91 -15.10 25.14
CA GLY A 545 -0.41 -15.66 23.88
C GLY A 545 -0.92 -14.91 22.63
N ILE A 546 -1.25 -13.62 22.77
CA ILE A 546 -1.82 -12.74 21.73
C ILE A 546 -0.76 -11.88 21.01
N LEU A 547 0.53 -12.13 21.26
CA LEU A 547 1.64 -11.50 20.55
C LEU A 547 2.00 -12.31 19.30
N VAL A 548 2.45 -11.61 18.25
CA VAL A 548 3.06 -12.22 17.05
C VAL A 548 4.23 -13.09 17.49
N ARG A 549 4.38 -14.27 16.88
CA ARG A 549 5.38 -15.27 17.29
C ARG A 549 6.45 -15.48 16.22
N ASP A 550 7.64 -15.84 16.67
CA ASP A 550 8.75 -16.22 15.79
C ASP A 550 8.69 -17.71 15.39
N GLU A 551 9.71 -18.20 14.68
CA GLU A 551 9.78 -19.60 14.25
C GLU A 551 9.80 -20.60 15.41
N SER A 552 10.30 -20.19 16.59
CA SER A 552 10.39 -21.00 17.82
C SER A 552 9.09 -21.03 18.62
N GLY A 553 8.16 -20.12 18.32
CA GLY A 553 6.86 -20.00 18.98
C GLY A 553 6.86 -19.00 20.15
N GLU A 554 7.98 -18.33 20.42
CA GLU A 554 8.10 -17.26 21.41
C GLU A 554 7.64 -15.91 20.82
N PRO A 555 7.34 -14.89 21.67
CA PRO A 555 7.02 -13.55 21.19
C PRO A 555 8.11 -13.00 20.26
N TYR A 556 7.71 -12.54 19.08
CA TYR A 556 8.61 -11.97 18.09
C TYR A 556 9.06 -10.58 18.56
N MET A 557 10.27 -10.49 19.09
CA MET A 557 10.88 -9.23 19.52
C MET A 557 11.57 -8.54 18.34
N MET A 558 11.03 -7.39 17.92
CA MET A 558 11.54 -6.61 16.80
C MET A 558 12.38 -5.42 17.30
N PRO A 559 13.59 -5.22 16.77
CA PRO A 559 14.41 -4.07 17.15
C PRO A 559 13.87 -2.77 16.56
N ASN A 560 13.30 -1.91 17.41
CA ASN A 560 12.79 -0.60 17.03
C ASN A 560 13.71 0.52 17.53
N THR A 561 14.58 1.01 16.64
CA THR A 561 15.54 2.08 16.91
C THR A 561 16.49 1.79 18.10
N ALA A 562 16.05 2.07 19.33
CA ALA A 562 16.82 1.96 20.57
C ALA A 562 16.30 0.90 21.56
N PHE A 563 15.16 0.24 21.29
CA PHE A 563 14.61 -0.83 22.13
C PHE A 563 13.84 -1.87 21.30
N ASP A 564 13.63 -3.04 21.88
CA ASP A 564 12.86 -4.11 21.23
C ASP A 564 11.37 -4.00 21.60
N VAL A 565 10.52 -4.38 20.66
CA VAL A 565 9.04 -4.31 20.78
C VAL A 565 8.44 -5.63 20.36
N ALA A 566 7.30 -6.02 20.95
CA ALA A 566 6.46 -7.09 20.42
C ALA A 566 5.17 -6.52 19.84
N MET A 567 4.72 -7.10 18.74
CA MET A 567 3.51 -6.68 18.03
C MET A 567 2.33 -7.57 18.42
N LEU A 568 1.13 -7.00 18.52
CA LEU A 568 -0.10 -7.76 18.75
C LEU A 568 -0.49 -8.55 17.50
N ASP A 569 -0.96 -9.78 17.70
CA ASP A 569 -1.47 -10.62 16.62
C ASP A 569 -2.98 -10.44 16.47
N PHE A 570 -3.40 -9.47 15.65
CA PHE A 570 -4.82 -9.24 15.37
C PHE A 570 -5.47 -10.31 14.48
N THR A 571 -4.73 -11.35 14.06
CA THR A 571 -5.35 -12.55 13.50
C THR A 571 -5.94 -13.45 14.60
N ASN A 572 -5.59 -13.18 15.87
CA ASN A 572 -6.22 -13.74 17.05
C ASN A 572 -7.39 -12.83 17.51
N PRO A 573 -8.65 -13.32 17.50
CA PRO A 573 -9.80 -12.55 18.01
C PRO A 573 -9.68 -12.11 19.47
N GLU A 574 -8.91 -12.82 20.30
CA GLU A 574 -8.66 -12.42 21.69
C GLU A 574 -7.82 -11.15 21.77
N ALA A 575 -6.83 -10.97 20.89
CA ALA A 575 -6.05 -9.74 20.78
C ALA A 575 -6.96 -8.55 20.44
N HIS A 576 -7.92 -8.79 19.55
CA HIS A 576 -8.91 -7.80 19.12
C HIS A 576 -9.78 -7.33 20.29
N ALA A 577 -10.36 -8.27 21.06
CA ALA A 577 -11.19 -7.95 22.22
C ALA A 577 -10.37 -7.27 23.33
N TRP A 578 -9.18 -7.79 23.63
CA TRP A 578 -8.30 -7.24 24.66
C TRP A 578 -7.86 -5.80 24.36
N PHE A 579 -7.59 -5.46 23.09
CA PHE A 579 -7.20 -4.11 22.74
C PHE A 579 -8.36 -3.11 22.83
N LYS A 580 -9.59 -3.53 22.51
CA LYS A 580 -10.79 -2.69 22.73
C LYS A 580 -10.96 -2.26 24.19
N GLU A 581 -10.54 -3.11 25.15
CA GLU A 581 -10.55 -2.77 26.57
C GLU A 581 -9.59 -1.63 26.93
N ILE A 582 -8.44 -1.55 26.24
CA ILE A 582 -7.51 -0.44 26.39
C ILE A 582 -8.12 0.84 25.84
N LEU A 583 -8.71 0.78 24.64
CA LEU A 583 -9.39 1.92 24.03
C LEU A 583 -10.58 2.40 24.88
N ARG A 584 -11.30 1.47 25.51
CA ARG A 584 -12.36 1.78 26.48
C ARG A 584 -11.82 2.56 27.66
N GLY A 585 -10.71 2.11 28.27
CA GLY A 585 -10.06 2.86 29.35
C GLY A 585 -9.65 4.27 28.94
N MET A 586 -9.14 4.45 27.71
CA MET A 586 -8.82 5.78 27.18
C MET A 586 -10.06 6.67 27.06
N ALA A 587 -11.15 6.14 26.49
CA ALA A 587 -12.40 6.88 26.33
C ALA A 587 -13.06 7.23 27.68
N ASP A 588 -13.02 6.31 28.66
CA ASP A 588 -13.53 6.50 30.02
C ASP A 588 -12.75 7.60 30.78
N ASP A 589 -11.47 7.82 30.45
CA ASP A 589 -10.66 8.93 30.94
C ASP A 589 -10.89 10.26 30.18
N GLY A 590 -11.88 10.30 29.28
CA GLY A 590 -12.32 11.50 28.57
C GLY A 590 -11.56 11.79 27.26
N VAL A 591 -10.79 10.83 26.76
CA VAL A 591 -10.14 10.94 25.44
C VAL A 591 -11.19 10.82 24.34
N SER A 592 -11.23 11.81 23.44
CA SER A 592 -12.15 11.84 22.30
C SER A 592 -11.51 11.34 20.99
N GLY A 593 -10.20 11.12 20.98
CA GLY A 593 -9.54 10.60 19.79
C GLY A 593 -8.07 10.27 19.96
N TRP A 594 -7.45 9.65 18.95
CA TRP A 594 -6.04 9.28 19.04
C TRP A 594 -5.38 9.10 17.68
N MET A 595 -4.06 9.25 17.66
CA MET A 595 -3.24 8.67 16.59
C MET A 595 -3.18 7.16 16.81
N ALA A 596 -3.67 6.38 15.84
CA ALA A 596 -3.55 4.92 15.81
C ALA A 596 -2.38 4.57 14.88
N ASP A 597 -1.17 4.65 15.43
CA ASP A 597 0.07 4.63 14.65
C ASP A 597 0.51 3.21 14.23
N PHE A 598 1.48 3.13 13.33
CA PHE A 598 2.04 1.91 12.76
C PHE A 598 1.02 1.04 11.99
N GLY A 599 1.36 -0.23 11.79
CA GLY A 599 0.63 -1.22 10.99
C GLY A 599 1.49 -1.87 9.90
N GLU A 600 2.59 -1.23 9.53
CA GLU A 600 3.51 -1.58 8.45
C GLU A 600 4.67 -2.49 8.86
N GLY A 601 4.73 -2.85 10.15
CA GLY A 601 5.89 -3.52 10.74
C GLY A 601 5.80 -5.05 10.81
N LEU A 602 4.70 -5.67 10.35
CA LEU A 602 4.51 -7.11 10.56
C LEU A 602 5.64 -7.93 9.89
N PRO A 603 6.40 -8.77 10.60
CA PRO A 603 7.49 -9.53 9.98
C PRO A 603 6.99 -10.51 8.90
N LEU A 604 7.73 -10.62 7.79
CA LEU A 604 7.36 -11.51 6.67
C LEU A 604 7.63 -13.00 6.94
N ASP A 605 8.24 -13.31 8.08
CA ASP A 605 8.51 -14.66 8.58
C ASP A 605 7.78 -14.96 9.90
N ALA A 606 6.80 -14.12 10.26
CA ALA A 606 5.99 -14.29 11.46
C ALA A 606 5.16 -15.58 11.43
N ARG A 607 4.96 -16.17 12.62
CA ARG A 607 3.91 -17.17 12.86
C ARG A 607 2.70 -16.47 13.49
N LEU A 608 1.58 -16.55 12.78
CA LEU A 608 0.31 -15.93 13.16
C LEU A 608 -0.68 -16.98 13.65
N HIS A 609 -1.60 -16.58 14.51
CA HIS A 609 -2.69 -17.40 15.03
C HIS A 609 -3.58 -17.95 13.90
N SER A 610 -3.85 -17.16 12.86
CA SER A 610 -4.63 -17.60 11.68
C SER A 610 -3.96 -18.72 10.87
N GLY A 611 -2.63 -18.86 10.96
CA GLY A 611 -1.84 -19.74 10.10
C GLY A 611 -1.79 -19.32 8.63
N GLU A 612 -2.24 -18.10 8.30
CA GLU A 612 -2.19 -17.57 6.93
C GLU A 612 -0.77 -17.22 6.47
N ASP A 613 -0.58 -16.98 5.18
CA ASP A 613 0.73 -16.57 4.65
C ASP A 613 1.14 -15.20 5.25
N PRO A 614 2.34 -15.09 5.85
CA PRO A 614 2.75 -13.88 6.55
C PRO A 614 2.95 -12.67 5.62
N VAL A 615 3.21 -12.87 4.33
CA VAL A 615 3.34 -11.76 3.37
C VAL A 615 1.97 -11.19 3.01
N ALA A 616 0.97 -12.04 2.80
CA ALA A 616 -0.41 -11.60 2.62
C ALA A 616 -0.94 -10.93 3.91
N ALA A 617 -0.67 -11.52 5.08
CA ALA A 617 -1.04 -10.93 6.37
C ALA A 617 -0.39 -9.56 6.60
N HIS A 618 0.86 -9.39 6.17
CA HIS A 618 1.60 -8.15 6.30
C HIS A 618 0.89 -6.97 5.61
N ASN A 619 0.48 -7.14 4.34
CA ASN A 619 -0.28 -6.10 3.63
C ASN A 619 -1.67 -5.88 4.22
N ARG A 620 -2.27 -6.92 4.84
CA ARG A 620 -3.60 -6.85 5.46
C ARG A 620 -3.57 -6.24 6.87
N TYR A 621 -2.43 -6.28 7.55
CA TYR A 621 -2.33 -5.88 8.96
C TYR A 621 -2.81 -4.45 9.24
N PRO A 622 -2.49 -3.42 8.41
CA PRO A 622 -3.02 -2.08 8.64
C PRO A 622 -4.55 -2.02 8.67
N GLU A 623 -5.23 -2.85 7.88
CA GLU A 623 -6.70 -2.92 7.87
C GLU A 623 -7.24 -3.63 9.13
N LEU A 624 -6.55 -4.67 9.62
CA LEU A 624 -6.90 -5.31 10.90
C LEU A 624 -6.75 -4.33 12.06
N TRP A 625 -5.66 -3.57 12.06
CA TRP A 625 -5.40 -2.54 13.06
C TRP A 625 -6.46 -1.43 13.03
N ALA A 626 -6.74 -0.87 11.85
CA ALA A 626 -7.79 0.14 11.70
C ALA A 626 -9.18 -0.39 12.09
N ARG A 627 -9.46 -1.66 11.80
CA ARG A 627 -10.73 -2.32 12.12
C ARG A 627 -10.98 -2.40 13.63
N VAL A 628 -9.98 -2.78 14.43
CA VAL A 628 -10.11 -2.83 15.90
C VAL A 628 -10.54 -1.47 16.45
N ASN A 629 -9.87 -0.40 16.01
CA ASN A 629 -10.17 0.98 16.41
C ASN A 629 -11.56 1.42 15.95
N ARG A 630 -11.94 1.07 14.71
CA ARG A 630 -13.23 1.44 14.13
C ARG A 630 -14.40 0.78 14.83
N GLU A 631 -14.34 -0.53 15.01
CA GLU A 631 -15.41 -1.26 15.67
C GLU A 631 -15.60 -0.74 17.10
N PHE A 632 -14.52 -0.42 17.82
CA PHE A 632 -14.64 0.22 19.13
C PHE A 632 -15.32 1.60 19.05
N ALA A 633 -14.91 2.47 18.13
CA ALA A 633 -15.51 3.79 17.98
C ALA A 633 -17.01 3.71 17.64
N ASP A 634 -17.40 2.80 16.75
CA ASP A 634 -18.80 2.56 16.37
C ASP A 634 -19.61 1.97 17.54
N GLU A 635 -19.06 0.99 18.27
CA GLU A 635 -19.67 0.41 19.48
C GLU A 635 -19.84 1.46 20.60
N TRP A 636 -18.81 2.27 20.85
CA TRP A 636 -18.85 3.35 21.83
C TRP A 636 -19.92 4.38 21.45
N ARG A 637 -20.00 4.78 20.17
CA ARG A 637 -21.03 5.70 19.68
C ARG A 637 -22.43 5.12 19.88
N ALA A 638 -22.64 3.85 19.52
CA ALA A 638 -23.94 3.19 19.69
C ALA A 638 -24.39 3.12 21.16
N ASN A 639 -23.45 2.83 22.08
CA ASN A 639 -23.73 2.76 23.51
C ASN A 639 -24.02 4.14 24.13
N ASN A 640 -23.34 5.20 23.69
CA ASN A 640 -23.53 6.56 24.20
C ASN A 640 -24.70 7.31 23.53
N ALA A 641 -25.05 6.98 22.28
CA ALA A 641 -26.25 7.49 21.61
C ALA A 641 -27.55 7.07 22.32
N ALA A 642 -27.57 5.84 22.87
CA ALA A 642 -28.70 5.36 23.67
C ALA A 642 -28.86 6.11 25.00
N ALA A 643 -27.76 6.64 25.57
CA ALA A 643 -27.77 7.43 26.79
C ALA A 643 -28.21 8.87 26.54
N THR A 644 -27.72 9.51 25.47
CA THR A 644 -28.08 10.88 25.07
C THR A 644 -29.55 10.99 24.63
N ALA A 645 -30.09 9.99 23.92
CA ALA A 645 -31.52 9.94 23.58
C ALA A 645 -32.46 9.81 24.80
N ALA A 646 -31.94 9.38 25.96
CA ALA A 646 -32.69 9.35 27.22
C ALA A 646 -32.68 10.73 27.93
N GLU A 647 -31.62 11.51 27.76
CA GLU A 647 -31.46 12.86 28.33
C GLU A 647 -32.15 13.95 27.47
N GLU A 648 -32.23 13.78 26.14
CA GLU A 648 -32.94 14.70 25.23
C GLU A 648 -34.45 14.83 25.51
N LYS A 649 -35.05 13.90 26.27
CA LYS A 649 -36.45 14.00 26.72
C LYS A 649 -36.70 15.10 27.76
N ASP A 650 -35.65 15.68 28.36
CA ASP A 650 -35.75 16.72 29.40
C ASP A 650 -35.45 18.16 28.92
N GLY A 651 -35.43 18.40 27.60
CA GLY A 651 -35.60 19.76 27.04
C GLY A 651 -34.35 20.62 26.84
N GLY A 652 -33.18 20.03 26.60
CA GLY A 652 -31.99 20.75 26.10
C GLY A 652 -32.07 20.97 24.58
N GLY A 653 -31.84 22.21 24.13
CA GLY A 653 -32.01 22.63 22.73
C GLY A 653 -31.00 22.08 21.70
N ASP A 654 -31.18 22.56 20.47
CA ASP A 654 -30.61 22.26 19.14
C ASP A 654 -29.05 22.16 19.00
N ASP A 655 -28.31 22.07 20.10
CA ASP A 655 -26.85 21.94 20.18
C ASP A 655 -26.42 20.56 20.70
N SER A 656 -27.00 19.46 20.20
CA SER A 656 -26.49 18.12 20.54
C SER A 656 -25.06 17.95 19.99
N GLU A 657 -24.06 18.19 20.85
CA GLU A 657 -22.64 18.05 20.54
C GLU A 657 -22.38 16.63 20.00
N ASP A 658 -21.93 16.51 18.74
CA ASP A 658 -21.55 15.24 18.11
C ASP A 658 -20.32 14.65 18.82
N ASP A 659 -20.54 13.97 19.95
CA ASP A 659 -19.53 13.46 20.88
C ASP A 659 -18.76 12.22 20.40
N GLY A 660 -18.83 11.91 19.09
CA GLY A 660 -18.18 10.73 18.51
C GLY A 660 -16.65 10.73 18.67
N LEU A 661 -16.08 9.53 18.78
CA LEU A 661 -14.63 9.32 18.83
C LEU A 661 -14.00 9.42 17.43
N VAL A 662 -12.73 9.87 17.36
CA VAL A 662 -11.98 9.93 16.09
C VAL A 662 -10.57 9.40 16.24
N PHE A 663 -10.15 8.48 15.37
CA PHE A 663 -8.76 8.08 15.25
C PHE A 663 -8.23 8.31 13.84
N PHE A 664 -6.91 8.46 13.72
CA PHE A 664 -6.23 8.59 12.43
C PHE A 664 -5.06 7.62 12.28
N VAL A 665 -4.85 7.12 11.06
CA VAL A 665 -3.84 6.08 10.69
C VAL A 665 -2.91 6.58 9.58
N ARG A 666 -1.65 6.11 9.54
CA ARG A 666 -0.75 6.35 8.39
C ARG A 666 -0.67 5.15 7.46
N SER A 667 -0.76 3.96 8.03
CA SER A 667 -0.61 2.72 7.29
C SER A 667 -1.95 2.24 6.77
N GLY A 668 -1.94 1.74 5.54
CA GLY A 668 -3.16 1.35 4.88
C GLY A 668 -2.95 0.39 3.72
N PHE A 669 -4.07 -0.14 3.25
CA PHE A 669 -4.16 -0.91 2.03
C PHE A 669 -5.52 -0.61 1.36
N ARG A 670 -5.94 -1.43 0.41
CA ARG A 670 -7.08 -1.14 -0.48
C ARG A 670 -8.42 -0.91 0.22
N GLU A 671 -8.71 -1.58 1.35
CA GLU A 671 -9.96 -1.45 2.11
C GLU A 671 -9.83 -0.54 3.33
N SER A 672 -8.68 0.08 3.56
CA SER A 672 -8.45 0.83 4.80
C SER A 672 -9.48 1.95 5.00
N SER A 673 -9.99 2.59 3.95
CA SER A 673 -11.08 3.59 4.06
C SER A 673 -12.40 3.05 4.59
N ARG A 674 -12.65 1.73 4.56
CA ARG A 674 -13.78 1.11 5.25
C ARG A 674 -13.66 1.29 6.76
N TRP A 675 -12.45 1.15 7.27
CA TRP A 675 -12.15 1.02 8.67
C TRP A 675 -11.64 2.34 9.25
N ALA A 676 -10.55 2.87 8.70
CA ALA A 676 -9.96 4.14 9.09
C ALA A 676 -10.97 5.28 8.97
N MET A 677 -11.02 6.14 9.99
CA MET A 677 -11.84 7.35 9.95
C MET A 677 -11.12 8.50 9.25
N LEU A 678 -9.80 8.60 9.43
CA LEU A 678 -8.97 9.67 8.91
C LEU A 678 -7.56 9.12 8.64
N PHE A 679 -6.91 9.58 7.57
CA PHE A 679 -5.50 9.31 7.30
C PHE A 679 -4.63 10.49 7.69
N TRP A 680 -3.37 10.22 8.02
CA TRP A 680 -2.32 11.22 7.88
C TRP A 680 -1.13 10.67 7.09
N GLU A 681 -0.41 11.57 6.42
CA GLU A 681 0.65 11.26 5.47
C GLU A 681 1.93 10.63 6.08
N GLY A 682 1.99 10.35 7.37
CA GLY A 682 3.20 9.83 8.00
C GLY A 682 4.33 10.85 8.13
N ASP A 683 5.58 10.37 8.09
CA ASP A 683 6.74 11.04 8.68
C ASP A 683 7.56 11.84 7.65
N GLN A 684 7.01 12.92 7.06
CA GLN A 684 7.81 13.76 6.14
C GLN A 684 9.02 14.38 6.85
N MET A 685 10.14 14.60 6.14
CA MET A 685 11.20 15.41 6.72
C MET A 685 10.81 16.88 6.85
N VAL A 686 11.45 17.55 7.80
CA VAL A 686 11.39 19.01 7.99
C VAL A 686 12.20 19.73 6.89
N SER A 687 11.80 19.54 5.63
CA SER A 687 12.56 19.97 4.44
C SER A 687 11.68 20.53 3.30
N TRP A 688 12.34 21.17 2.34
CA TRP A 688 11.75 21.62 1.07
C TRP A 688 11.95 20.62 -0.08
N GLN A 689 12.42 19.42 0.23
CA GLN A 689 12.85 18.45 -0.78
C GLN A 689 11.63 17.85 -1.51
N ALA A 690 11.90 17.32 -2.70
CA ALA A 690 10.84 16.88 -3.62
C ALA A 690 10.21 15.54 -3.20
N ASN A 691 11.00 14.63 -2.60
CA ASN A 691 10.55 13.28 -2.29
C ASN A 691 10.22 13.09 -0.81
N ASP A 692 10.67 13.96 0.10
CA ASP A 692 10.39 13.77 1.53
C ASP A 692 10.33 15.11 2.29
N GLY A 693 9.52 16.04 1.81
CA GLY A 693 9.34 17.38 2.41
C GLY A 693 7.95 17.93 2.10
N ILE A 694 7.79 19.25 2.15
CA ILE A 694 6.49 19.90 1.90
C ILE A 694 5.92 19.61 0.49
N LYS A 695 6.77 19.36 -0.50
CA LYS A 695 6.32 18.99 -1.85
C LYS A 695 5.72 17.60 -1.87
N SER A 696 6.40 16.64 -1.25
CA SER A 696 5.94 15.26 -1.21
C SER A 696 4.67 15.11 -0.38
N SER A 697 4.46 15.97 0.63
CA SER A 697 3.21 16.00 1.40
C SER A 697 2.01 16.27 0.47
N VAL A 698 2.09 17.29 -0.37
CA VAL A 698 1.04 17.57 -1.38
C VAL A 698 0.90 16.43 -2.40
N VAL A 699 1.99 15.76 -2.80
CA VAL A 699 1.88 14.55 -3.67
C VAL A 699 1.13 13.43 -2.94
N GLY A 700 1.43 13.18 -1.67
CA GLY A 700 0.77 12.19 -0.82
C GLY A 700 -0.73 12.45 -0.69
N LEU A 701 -1.10 13.69 -0.33
CA LEU A 701 -2.49 14.15 -0.28
C LEU A 701 -3.29 13.79 -1.55
N LEU A 702 -2.72 14.13 -2.71
CA LEU A 702 -3.40 14.02 -4.00
C LEU A 702 -3.42 12.59 -4.54
N SER A 703 -2.32 11.84 -4.40
CA SER A 703 -2.26 10.43 -4.80
C SER A 703 -3.10 9.53 -3.90
N GLY A 704 -3.12 9.78 -2.59
CA GLY A 704 -4.01 9.12 -1.63
C GLY A 704 -5.47 9.37 -1.98
N GLY A 705 -5.84 10.63 -2.29
CA GLY A 705 -7.18 10.97 -2.76
C GLY A 705 -7.58 10.25 -4.05
N LEU A 706 -6.68 10.18 -5.04
CA LEU A 706 -6.91 9.39 -6.28
C LEU A 706 -6.97 7.88 -6.03
N SER A 707 -6.51 7.41 -4.86
CA SER A 707 -6.46 5.99 -4.50
C SER A 707 -7.53 5.59 -3.47
N GLY A 708 -8.52 6.45 -3.23
CA GLY A 708 -9.64 6.13 -2.35
C GLY A 708 -9.38 6.40 -0.87
N PHE A 709 -8.42 7.27 -0.51
CA PHE A 709 -8.21 7.81 0.83
C PHE A 709 -8.69 9.27 0.90
N PRO A 710 -10.01 9.53 1.00
CA PRO A 710 -10.56 10.86 0.72
C PRO A 710 -10.40 11.87 1.86
N LEU A 711 -10.13 11.40 3.09
CA LEU A 711 -9.91 12.21 4.28
C LEU A 711 -8.44 12.02 4.72
N ASN A 712 -7.59 13.00 4.41
CA ASN A 712 -6.16 12.93 4.67
C ASN A 712 -5.57 14.32 5.03
N HIS A 713 -4.55 14.33 5.87
CA HIS A 713 -3.80 15.54 6.26
C HIS A 713 -2.32 15.23 6.55
N SER A 714 -1.52 16.27 6.76
CA SER A 714 -0.10 16.15 7.08
C SER A 714 0.23 16.77 8.44
N ASP A 715 1.39 16.44 9.00
CA ASP A 715 1.95 17.20 10.11
C ASP A 715 2.32 18.61 9.63
N ALA A 716 1.68 19.65 10.17
CA ALA A 716 2.04 21.03 9.82
C ALA A 716 3.49 21.33 10.23
N GLY A 717 4.38 21.33 9.24
CA GLY A 717 5.82 21.53 9.39
C GLY A 717 6.68 20.27 9.23
N GLY A 718 6.08 19.11 8.93
CA GLY A 718 6.76 17.81 8.83
C GLY A 718 7.15 17.22 10.19
N TYR A 719 7.82 16.09 10.23
CA TYR A 719 8.17 15.36 11.45
C TYR A 719 9.67 15.07 11.59
N CYS A 720 10.25 14.45 10.55
CA CYS A 720 11.57 13.82 10.65
C CYS A 720 12.70 14.85 10.60
N THR A 721 13.33 15.05 11.75
CA THR A 721 14.50 15.91 11.95
C THR A 721 15.76 15.07 11.96
N VAL A 722 16.73 15.45 11.14
CA VAL A 722 18.04 14.80 11.10
C VAL A 722 19.10 15.81 11.49
N ASP A 723 19.79 15.53 12.61
CA ASP A 723 20.78 16.44 13.19
C ASP A 723 22.09 15.68 13.41
N LEU A 724 22.80 15.43 12.32
CA LEU A 724 24.12 14.80 12.30
C LEU A 724 25.20 15.88 12.08
N PRO A 725 26.47 15.64 12.49
CA PRO A 725 27.54 16.65 12.44
C PRO A 725 27.74 17.37 11.09
N PHE A 726 27.35 16.75 9.97
CA PHE A 726 27.46 17.31 8.61
C PHE A 726 26.13 17.34 7.83
N LEU A 727 25.03 16.87 8.42
CA LEU A 727 23.71 16.83 7.78
C LEU A 727 22.67 17.29 8.80
N ARG A 728 22.17 18.51 8.60
CA ARG A 728 21.23 19.16 9.50
C ARG A 728 19.98 19.58 8.75
N TYR A 729 18.90 18.85 8.99
CA TYR A 729 17.55 19.15 8.54
C TYR A 729 16.75 19.48 9.78
N ARG A 730 16.54 20.77 9.99
CA ARG A 730 15.77 21.34 11.09
C ARG A 730 14.66 22.20 10.52
N ARG A 731 13.49 22.18 11.15
CA ARG A 731 12.34 22.99 10.77
C ARG A 731 12.64 24.47 11.01
N GLY A 732 12.84 25.20 9.93
CA GLY A 732 12.93 26.66 9.97
C GLY A 732 11.55 27.30 10.08
N GLU A 733 11.50 28.54 10.54
CA GLU A 733 10.26 29.31 10.70
C GLU A 733 9.46 29.36 9.39
N GLU A 734 10.08 29.79 8.28
CA GLU A 734 9.38 29.89 6.99
C GLU A 734 8.75 28.58 6.52
N LEU A 735 9.46 27.44 6.70
CA LEU A 735 8.92 26.13 6.35
C LEU A 735 7.67 25.82 7.17
N LEU A 736 7.70 26.07 8.48
CA LEU A 736 6.55 25.90 9.35
C LEU A 736 5.38 26.79 8.91
N LEU A 737 5.63 28.09 8.64
CA LEU A 737 4.59 29.03 8.22
C LEU A 737 3.91 28.59 6.91
N ARG A 738 4.67 28.18 5.89
CA ARG A 738 4.14 27.71 4.61
C ARG A 738 3.39 26.38 4.74
N TRP A 739 3.84 25.48 5.60
CA TRP A 739 3.16 24.20 5.78
C TRP A 739 1.85 24.35 6.59
N MET A 740 1.76 25.34 7.49
CA MET A 740 0.50 25.74 8.11
C MET A 740 -0.48 26.33 7.08
N GLU A 741 0.01 27.09 6.09
CA GLU A 741 -0.83 27.58 4.98
C GLU A 741 -1.40 26.42 4.14
N VAL A 742 -0.59 25.40 3.83
CA VAL A 742 -1.07 24.19 3.12
C VAL A 742 -2.16 23.48 3.92
N ASN A 743 -1.91 23.19 5.21
CA ASN A 743 -2.86 22.45 6.05
C ASN A 743 -4.12 23.24 6.43
N ALA A 744 -4.13 24.57 6.26
CA ALA A 744 -5.37 25.34 6.40
C ALA A 744 -6.43 24.93 5.34
N PHE A 745 -6.01 24.27 4.26
CA PHE A 745 -6.83 23.81 3.15
C PHE A 745 -6.88 22.27 3.00
N THR A 746 -6.49 21.51 4.02
CA THR A 746 -6.66 20.04 4.10
C THR A 746 -7.84 19.70 5.03
N VAL A 747 -8.21 18.42 5.20
CA VAL A 747 -9.36 18.03 6.03
C VAL A 747 -9.19 18.42 7.50
N VAL A 748 -7.98 18.27 8.05
CA VAL A 748 -7.61 18.59 9.45
C VAL A 748 -6.32 19.39 9.47
N LEU A 749 -6.31 20.53 10.16
CA LEU A 749 -5.10 21.30 10.47
C LEU A 749 -4.53 20.80 11.80
N ARG A 750 -3.51 19.92 11.74
CA ARG A 750 -2.84 19.37 12.93
C ARG A 750 -1.36 19.75 12.98
N THR A 751 -0.88 20.21 14.13
CA THR A 751 0.56 20.43 14.36
C THR A 751 1.24 19.17 14.88
N HIS A 752 2.57 19.13 14.79
CA HIS A 752 3.40 18.14 15.48
C HIS A 752 4.78 18.74 15.80
N GLU A 753 5.30 18.48 17.00
CA GLU A 753 6.64 18.95 17.37
C GLU A 753 7.81 18.24 16.66
N GLY A 754 7.56 17.08 16.06
CA GLY A 754 8.56 16.21 15.45
C GLY A 754 9.36 15.36 16.45
N ASN A 755 10.28 14.57 15.92
CA ASN A 755 11.13 13.65 16.71
C ASN A 755 12.23 14.35 17.54
N LYS A 756 12.52 15.64 17.29
CA LYS A 756 13.49 16.44 18.07
C LYS A 756 12.95 17.87 18.35
N PRO A 757 11.94 18.04 19.22
CA PRO A 757 11.23 19.31 19.41
C PRO A 757 12.15 20.52 19.66
N ALA A 758 13.16 20.37 20.53
CA ALA A 758 14.08 21.44 20.92
C ALA A 758 15.00 21.94 19.79
N SER A 759 15.11 21.22 18.68
CA SER A 759 15.93 21.61 17.52
C SER A 759 15.13 22.30 16.41
N ASN A 760 13.81 22.42 16.56
CA ASN A 760 12.89 22.85 15.53
C ASN A 760 12.09 24.07 15.95
N CYS A 761 11.71 24.89 14.98
CA CYS A 761 10.67 25.90 15.19
C CYS A 761 9.32 25.21 15.42
N GLN A 762 8.58 25.68 16.41
CA GLN A 762 7.23 25.27 16.75
C GLN A 762 6.27 26.43 16.52
N PHE A 763 4.96 26.16 16.44
CA PHE A 763 3.97 27.22 16.24
C PHE A 763 3.97 28.20 17.42
N TYR A 764 4.37 27.75 18.61
CA TYR A 764 4.51 28.56 19.83
C TYR A 764 5.96 29.06 20.09
N SER A 765 6.87 28.99 19.12
CA SER A 765 8.27 29.41 19.34
C SER A 765 8.44 30.91 19.57
N ASN A 766 7.60 31.74 18.95
CA ASN A 766 7.60 33.19 19.12
C ASN A 766 6.23 33.80 18.75
N SER A 767 6.07 35.11 18.94
CA SER A 767 4.82 35.81 18.62
C SER A 767 4.45 35.77 17.14
N ARG A 768 5.43 35.75 16.23
CA ARG A 768 5.17 35.66 14.79
C ARG A 768 4.63 34.30 14.39
N THR A 769 5.19 33.21 14.92
CA THR A 769 4.69 31.86 14.65
C THR A 769 3.29 31.65 15.24
N LEU A 770 3.02 32.17 16.44
CA LEU A 770 1.69 32.11 17.07
C LEU A 770 0.66 32.91 16.27
N ALA A 771 0.98 34.15 15.90
CA ALA A 771 0.10 35.00 15.10
C ALA A 771 -0.24 34.37 13.75
N HIS A 772 0.75 33.74 13.10
CA HIS A 772 0.54 33.05 11.83
C HIS A 772 -0.29 31.78 12.00
N PHE A 773 -0.05 30.99 13.05
CA PHE A 773 -0.89 29.82 13.36
C PHE A 773 -2.34 30.23 13.62
N ALA A 774 -2.56 31.29 14.39
CA ALA A 774 -3.88 31.88 14.64
C ALA A 774 -4.58 32.28 13.34
N ARG A 775 -3.85 32.94 12.43
CA ARG A 775 -4.36 33.31 11.11
C ARG A 775 -4.73 32.07 10.28
N CYS A 776 -3.88 31.06 10.22
CA CYS A 776 -4.17 29.81 9.49
C CYS A 776 -5.34 29.03 10.09
N ALA A 777 -5.47 28.98 11.43
CA ALA A 777 -6.60 28.35 12.11
C ALA A 777 -7.92 29.07 11.81
N ARG A 778 -7.91 30.40 11.70
CA ARG A 778 -9.08 31.18 11.23
C ARG A 778 -9.38 30.97 9.75
N MET A 779 -8.37 30.87 8.88
CA MET A 779 -8.58 30.45 7.48
C MET A 779 -9.22 29.07 7.40
N TYR A 780 -8.73 28.11 8.17
CA TYR A 780 -9.28 26.75 8.28
C TYR A 780 -10.74 26.78 8.76
N LYS A 781 -11.06 27.59 9.79
CA LYS A 781 -12.43 27.79 10.28
C LYS A 781 -13.36 28.40 9.22
N ALA A 782 -12.86 29.34 8.41
CA ALA A 782 -13.68 30.11 7.48
C ALA A 782 -14.40 29.27 6.41
N TRP A 783 -13.90 28.07 6.09
CA TRP A 783 -14.55 27.16 5.15
C TRP A 783 -15.10 25.88 5.79
N GLU A 784 -15.27 25.83 7.13
CA GLU A 784 -15.86 24.68 7.85
C GLU A 784 -17.18 24.20 7.22
N PHE A 785 -18.05 25.12 6.81
CA PHE A 785 -19.33 24.78 6.18
C PHE A 785 -19.16 23.92 4.93
N TYR A 786 -18.21 24.29 4.06
CA TYR A 786 -17.95 23.56 2.83
C TYR A 786 -17.16 22.28 3.10
N ARG A 787 -16.25 22.31 4.08
CA ARG A 787 -15.55 21.12 4.56
C ARG A 787 -16.51 20.03 4.99
N ALA A 788 -17.56 20.38 5.74
CA ALA A 788 -18.57 19.43 6.19
C ALA A 788 -19.32 18.79 5.00
N GLU A 789 -19.67 19.60 3.98
CA GLU A 789 -20.25 19.09 2.73
C GLU A 789 -19.31 18.11 2.02
N LEU A 790 -18.01 18.43 1.93
CA LEU A 790 -17.01 17.57 1.29
C LEU A 790 -16.72 16.29 2.09
N VAL A 791 -16.78 16.33 3.42
CA VAL A 791 -16.69 15.13 4.27
C VAL A 791 -17.90 14.23 4.06
N ALA A 792 -19.10 14.80 3.93
CA ALA A 792 -20.31 14.03 3.59
C ALA A 792 -20.21 13.44 2.18
N GLU A 793 -19.68 14.18 1.21
CA GLU A 793 -19.43 13.68 -0.15
C GLU A 793 -18.39 12.55 -0.17
N ALA A 794 -17.34 12.62 0.65
CA ALA A 794 -16.37 11.55 0.82
C ALA A 794 -17.04 10.26 1.35
N ALA A 795 -17.91 10.37 2.35
CA ALA A 795 -18.66 9.22 2.89
C ALA A 795 -19.67 8.67 1.86
N ALA A 796 -20.33 9.53 1.09
CA ALA A 796 -21.38 9.16 0.14
C ALA A 796 -20.85 8.64 -1.21
N ALA A 797 -19.73 9.16 -1.70
CA ALA A 797 -19.22 8.92 -3.05
C ALA A 797 -17.73 8.57 -3.12
N GLY A 798 -16.98 8.66 -2.02
CA GLY A 798 -15.55 8.36 -1.96
C GLY A 798 -14.66 9.43 -2.58
N LEU A 799 -15.19 10.63 -2.86
CA LEU A 799 -14.43 11.71 -3.46
C LEU A 799 -13.58 12.44 -2.41
N PRO A 800 -12.29 12.74 -2.70
CA PRO A 800 -11.42 13.37 -1.72
C PRO A 800 -11.77 14.84 -1.49
N VAL A 801 -11.47 15.34 -0.28
CA VAL A 801 -11.62 16.77 0.05
C VAL A 801 -10.64 17.61 -0.75
N ALA A 802 -9.35 17.24 -0.73
CA ALA A 802 -8.32 17.83 -1.57
C ALA A 802 -8.15 17.01 -2.86
N ARG A 803 -8.32 17.64 -4.02
CA ARG A 803 -8.45 16.96 -5.31
C ARG A 803 -7.33 17.34 -6.24
N HIS A 804 -6.69 16.31 -6.81
CA HIS A 804 -5.89 16.50 -8.01
C HIS A 804 -6.80 16.99 -9.14
N LEU A 805 -6.36 18.00 -9.90
CA LEU A 805 -7.18 18.59 -10.96
C LEU A 805 -7.63 17.57 -12.02
N PHE A 806 -6.87 16.49 -12.19
CA PHE A 806 -7.21 15.36 -13.08
C PHE A 806 -8.62 14.81 -12.84
N LEU A 807 -9.14 14.86 -11.59
CA LEU A 807 -10.51 14.41 -11.30
C LEU A 807 -11.58 15.16 -12.08
N HIS A 808 -11.35 16.45 -12.36
CA HIS A 808 -12.33 17.35 -12.98
C HIS A 808 -11.94 17.84 -14.37
N TYR A 809 -10.65 17.75 -14.72
CA TYR A 809 -10.11 18.16 -16.01
C TYR A 809 -9.22 17.05 -16.61
N PRO A 810 -9.76 15.84 -16.85
CA PRO A 810 -8.95 14.68 -17.25
C PRO A 810 -8.31 14.80 -18.63
N GLU A 811 -8.91 15.57 -19.54
CA GLU A 811 -8.45 15.75 -20.93
C GLU A 811 -7.32 16.79 -21.07
N ASP A 812 -7.06 17.58 -20.02
CA ASP A 812 -6.03 18.62 -20.05
C ASP A 812 -4.63 18.03 -19.82
N GLU A 813 -3.77 18.06 -20.85
CA GLU A 813 -2.42 17.47 -20.80
C GLU A 813 -1.51 18.10 -19.74
N ARG A 814 -1.69 19.40 -19.46
CA ARG A 814 -0.93 20.13 -18.44
C ARG A 814 -1.35 19.65 -17.06
N VAL A 815 -2.65 19.46 -16.83
CA VAL A 815 -3.20 18.85 -15.60
C VAL A 815 -2.71 17.42 -15.44
N GLN A 816 -2.73 16.62 -16.50
CA GLN A 816 -2.21 15.25 -16.47
C GLN A 816 -0.70 15.19 -16.13
N ALA A 817 0.06 16.28 -16.28
CA ALA A 817 1.49 16.34 -15.96
C ALA A 817 1.76 16.93 -14.56
N MET A 818 0.72 17.43 -13.87
CA MET A 818 0.86 18.04 -12.56
C MET A 818 1.18 17.02 -11.48
N THR A 819 1.85 17.51 -10.43
CA THR A 819 2.16 16.73 -9.24
C THR A 819 1.64 17.41 -7.99
N TYR A 820 2.30 18.50 -7.56
CA TYR A 820 2.07 19.17 -6.29
C TYR A 820 1.84 20.68 -6.45
N GLN A 821 1.86 21.19 -7.68
CA GLN A 821 1.91 22.64 -7.93
C GLN A 821 0.63 23.35 -7.48
N GLN A 822 -0.52 22.67 -7.55
CA GLN A 822 -1.81 23.18 -7.13
C GLN A 822 -2.80 22.03 -6.92
N PHE A 823 -3.84 22.28 -6.14
CA PHE A 823 -4.95 21.34 -5.92
C PHE A 823 -6.26 22.09 -5.71
N LEU A 824 -7.37 21.40 -5.92
CA LEU A 824 -8.69 21.92 -5.60
C LEU A 824 -9.08 21.48 -4.19
N VAL A 825 -9.82 22.32 -3.46
CA VAL A 825 -10.63 21.86 -2.33
C VAL A 825 -12.06 21.76 -2.83
N GLY A 826 -12.56 20.53 -2.93
CA GLY A 826 -13.79 20.24 -3.66
C GLY A 826 -13.73 20.71 -5.12
N THR A 827 -14.73 21.48 -5.54
CA THR A 827 -14.81 22.09 -6.89
C THR A 827 -14.75 23.62 -6.87
N GLU A 828 -14.81 24.23 -5.68
CA GLU A 828 -15.08 25.66 -5.50
C GLU A 828 -13.86 26.49 -5.12
N LEU A 829 -12.82 25.86 -4.54
CA LEU A 829 -11.56 26.53 -4.17
C LEU A 829 -10.39 25.92 -4.94
N LEU A 830 -9.47 26.78 -5.38
CA LEU A 830 -8.19 26.39 -5.96
C LEU A 830 -7.06 26.92 -5.07
N VAL A 831 -6.13 26.04 -4.68
CA VAL A 831 -4.99 26.35 -3.83
C VAL A 831 -3.69 26.12 -4.60
N VAL A 832 -2.83 27.14 -4.61
CA VAL A 832 -1.53 27.16 -5.28
C VAL A 832 -0.46 27.45 -4.21
N PRO A 833 0.05 26.42 -3.52
CA PRO A 833 0.91 26.59 -2.36
C PRO A 833 2.32 27.05 -2.73
N VAL A 834 2.96 27.81 -1.83
CA VAL A 834 4.39 28.10 -1.91
C VAL A 834 5.18 26.94 -1.32
N LEU A 835 5.85 26.19 -2.18
CA LEU A 835 6.56 24.95 -1.81
C LEU A 835 8.09 25.05 -1.94
N ASP A 836 8.60 26.26 -2.12
CA ASP A 836 10.04 26.55 -2.24
C ASP A 836 10.43 27.71 -1.31
N LYS A 837 11.60 27.58 -0.69
CA LYS A 837 12.13 28.56 0.27
C LYS A 837 12.36 29.92 -0.38
N GLY A 838 12.01 31.00 0.32
CA GLY A 838 12.27 32.39 -0.06
C GLY A 838 11.36 32.92 -1.17
N ARG A 839 10.29 32.18 -1.54
CA ARG A 839 9.37 32.59 -2.60
C ARG A 839 8.22 33.44 -2.04
N SER A 840 7.85 34.47 -2.80
CA SER A 840 6.73 35.37 -2.51
C SER A 840 5.68 35.42 -3.63
N ALA A 841 5.82 34.56 -4.64
CA ALA A 841 4.89 34.42 -5.77
C ALA A 841 4.91 32.98 -6.29
N VAL A 842 3.78 32.56 -6.87
CA VAL A 842 3.54 31.24 -7.46
C VAL A 842 3.02 31.38 -8.89
N THR A 843 3.17 30.33 -9.69
CA THR A 843 2.56 30.24 -11.02
C THR A 843 1.30 29.39 -10.92
N ALA A 844 0.15 30.03 -11.03
CA ALA A 844 -1.17 29.38 -11.02
C ALA A 844 -1.56 28.99 -12.45
N TYR A 845 -2.03 27.77 -12.66
CA TYR A 845 -2.60 27.32 -13.93
C TYR A 845 -4.12 27.20 -13.82
N PHE A 846 -4.83 27.68 -14.84
CA PHE A 846 -6.28 27.61 -14.96
C PHE A 846 -6.61 26.75 -16.17
N PRO A 847 -7.18 25.54 -15.98
CA PRO A 847 -7.51 24.65 -17.08
C PRO A 847 -8.52 25.25 -18.07
N ALA A 848 -8.45 24.81 -19.32
CA ALA A 848 -9.41 25.23 -20.33
C ALA A 848 -10.84 24.85 -19.89
N GLY A 849 -11.80 25.79 -20.04
CA GLY A 849 -13.19 25.55 -19.65
C GLY A 849 -13.47 25.50 -18.15
N ALA A 850 -12.47 25.75 -17.28
CA ALA A 850 -12.67 25.82 -15.83
C ALA A 850 -13.54 27.01 -15.38
N GLY A 851 -13.74 28.00 -16.26
CA GLY A 851 -14.39 29.27 -15.96
C GLY A 851 -13.45 30.28 -15.32
N ALA A 852 -14.02 31.38 -14.83
CA ALA A 852 -13.25 32.42 -14.15
C ALA A 852 -13.00 32.07 -12.68
N TRP A 853 -11.79 32.37 -12.20
CA TRP A 853 -11.35 32.18 -10.83
C TRP A 853 -10.94 33.53 -10.24
N ARG A 854 -11.45 33.86 -9.06
CA ARG A 854 -11.17 35.11 -8.35
C ARG A 854 -10.14 34.88 -7.24
N HIS A 855 -9.06 35.64 -7.25
CA HIS A 855 -8.04 35.59 -6.21
C HIS A 855 -8.58 36.17 -4.89
N VAL A 856 -8.44 35.41 -3.80
CA VAL A 856 -9.10 35.73 -2.52
C VAL A 856 -8.61 37.03 -1.91
N TRP A 857 -7.32 37.36 -2.07
CA TRP A 857 -6.72 38.53 -1.41
C TRP A 857 -6.87 39.83 -2.20
N THR A 858 -6.78 39.76 -3.54
CA THR A 858 -6.82 40.96 -4.40
C THR A 858 -8.17 41.19 -5.06
N GLY A 859 -8.98 40.14 -5.21
CA GLY A 859 -10.25 40.19 -5.95
C GLY A 859 -10.09 40.11 -7.47
N ASP A 860 -8.86 40.02 -7.99
CA ASP A 860 -8.61 39.90 -9.42
C ASP A 860 -9.16 38.58 -9.98
N GLU A 861 -9.71 38.63 -11.19
CA GLU A 861 -10.26 37.45 -11.88
C GLU A 861 -9.30 36.94 -12.97
N TYR A 862 -9.17 35.62 -13.05
CA TYR A 862 -8.27 34.89 -13.95
C TYR A 862 -9.06 33.83 -14.72
N GLY A 863 -8.62 33.51 -15.94
CA GLY A 863 -9.20 32.43 -16.76
C GLY A 863 -10.52 32.76 -17.48
N ALA A 864 -11.10 33.95 -17.26
CA ALA A 864 -12.31 34.38 -17.95
C ALA A 864 -12.10 34.48 -19.48
N GLY A 865 -12.92 33.78 -20.26
CA GLY A 865 -12.92 33.88 -21.74
C GLY A 865 -11.72 33.24 -22.45
N VAL A 866 -10.86 32.49 -21.75
CA VAL A 866 -9.71 31.82 -22.38
C VAL A 866 -10.13 30.50 -23.02
N GLN A 867 -9.83 30.33 -24.31
CA GLN A 867 -10.15 29.11 -25.07
C GLN A 867 -9.20 27.93 -24.78
N GLY A 868 -8.05 28.18 -24.15
CA GLY A 868 -7.06 27.19 -23.74
C GLY A 868 -6.65 27.36 -22.28
N GLY A 869 -5.78 26.47 -21.80
CA GLY A 869 -5.18 26.61 -20.47
C GLY A 869 -4.37 27.89 -20.33
N PHE A 870 -4.39 28.51 -19.15
CA PHE A 870 -3.75 29.79 -18.88
C PHE A 870 -2.90 29.74 -17.63
N GLU A 871 -1.65 30.22 -17.68
CA GLU A 871 -0.79 30.39 -16.50
C GLU A 871 -0.67 31.87 -16.13
N ALA A 872 -0.70 32.18 -14.84
CA ALA A 872 -0.44 33.53 -14.32
C ALA A 872 0.51 33.47 -13.13
N GLU A 873 1.41 34.46 -13.04
CA GLU A 873 2.18 34.71 -11.82
C GLU A 873 1.32 35.48 -10.82
N VAL A 874 1.19 34.95 -9.61
CA VAL A 874 0.35 35.51 -8.56
C VAL A 874 1.16 35.68 -7.29
N GLU A 875 0.99 36.83 -6.64
CA GLU A 875 1.63 37.13 -5.37
C GLU A 875 1.13 36.16 -4.28
N ALA A 876 2.07 35.57 -3.56
CA ALA A 876 1.81 34.61 -2.49
C ALA A 876 2.79 34.84 -1.33
N ARG A 877 2.78 36.04 -0.71
CA ARG A 877 3.60 36.33 0.48
C ARG A 877 3.19 35.44 1.66
N VAL A 878 4.06 35.28 2.65
CA VAL A 878 3.73 34.55 3.89
C VAL A 878 2.49 35.20 4.52
N GLY A 879 1.48 34.40 4.80
CA GLY A 879 0.17 34.81 5.34
C GLY A 879 -0.90 35.04 4.27
N TYR A 880 -0.52 35.00 2.99
CA TYR A 880 -1.39 35.21 1.84
C TYR A 880 -1.09 34.14 0.77
N PRO A 881 -1.37 32.84 1.04
CA PRO A 881 -1.11 31.77 0.07
C PRO A 881 -1.93 31.94 -1.20
N GLY A 882 -1.48 31.48 -2.36
CA GLY A 882 -2.26 31.59 -3.60
C GLY A 882 -3.57 30.81 -3.50
N VAL A 883 -4.70 31.49 -3.28
CA VAL A 883 -6.01 30.87 -3.09
C VAL A 883 -7.02 31.61 -3.95
N PHE A 884 -7.84 30.84 -4.67
CA PHE A 884 -8.86 31.36 -5.57
C PHE A 884 -10.19 30.69 -5.29
N VAL A 885 -11.26 31.45 -5.48
CA VAL A 885 -12.64 30.95 -5.50
C VAL A 885 -13.16 30.97 -6.92
N ARG A 886 -14.04 30.05 -7.29
CA ARG A 886 -14.72 30.13 -8.59
C ARG A 886 -15.59 31.40 -8.64
N ALA A 887 -15.52 32.17 -9.72
CA ALA A 887 -16.30 33.40 -9.84
C ALA A 887 -17.81 33.09 -9.88
N GLY A 888 -18.60 33.82 -9.09
CA GLY A 888 -20.04 33.59 -8.91
C GLY A 888 -20.40 32.38 -8.04
N SER A 889 -19.42 31.74 -7.39
CA SER A 889 -19.67 30.64 -6.45
C SER A 889 -20.22 31.15 -5.12
N LEU A 890 -21.39 30.67 -4.70
CA LEU A 890 -21.95 30.94 -3.38
C LEU A 890 -21.05 30.42 -2.25
N VAL A 891 -20.39 29.28 -2.47
CA VAL A 891 -19.38 28.74 -1.53
C VAL A 891 -18.20 29.70 -1.44
N GLY A 892 -17.70 30.17 -2.59
CA GLY A 892 -16.62 31.15 -2.65
C GLY A 892 -16.95 32.47 -1.93
N GLU A 893 -18.15 33.00 -2.17
CA GLU A 893 -18.63 34.24 -1.54
C GLU A 893 -18.77 34.09 -0.02
N ARG A 894 -19.36 32.98 0.44
CA ARG A 894 -19.48 32.69 1.87
C ARG A 894 -18.11 32.50 2.54
N PHE A 895 -17.18 31.81 1.89
CA PHE A 895 -15.82 31.66 2.38
C PHE A 895 -15.13 33.03 2.55
N VAL A 896 -15.19 33.89 1.53
CA VAL A 896 -14.62 35.25 1.57
C VAL A 896 -15.30 36.10 2.64
N SER A 897 -16.62 35.98 2.83
CA SER A 897 -17.33 36.65 3.93
C SER A 897 -16.80 36.20 5.30
N ASN A 898 -16.73 34.88 5.52
CA ASN A 898 -16.25 34.32 6.79
C ASN A 898 -14.79 34.75 7.09
N LEU A 899 -13.94 34.89 6.07
CA LEU A 899 -12.59 35.42 6.25
C LEU A 899 -12.59 36.86 6.78
N ARG A 900 -13.53 37.71 6.36
CA ARG A 900 -13.69 39.08 6.92
C ARG A 900 -14.19 39.04 8.35
N ASP A 901 -15.20 38.20 8.61
CA ASP A 901 -15.79 38.06 9.95
C ASP A 901 -14.76 37.56 10.97
N LEU A 902 -13.87 36.66 10.54
CA LEU A 902 -12.76 36.13 11.33
C LEU A 902 -11.49 37.02 11.26
N LYS A 903 -11.58 38.24 10.73
CA LYS A 903 -10.48 39.22 10.67
C LYS A 903 -9.20 38.68 10.02
N VAL A 904 -9.37 37.88 8.96
CA VAL A 904 -8.27 37.41 8.09
C VAL A 904 -8.11 38.31 6.87
N LEU A 905 -9.23 38.80 6.31
CA LEU A 905 -9.28 39.78 5.22
C LEU A 905 -9.44 41.21 5.74
#